data_AF-A0AAF5DJV6-F1
#
_entry.id   AF-A0AAF5DJV6-F1
#
_cell.length_a   1.000
_cell.length_b   1.000
_cell.length_c   1.000
_cell.angle_alpha   90.00
_cell.angle_beta   90.00
_cell.angle_gamma   90.00
#
_symmetry.space_group_name_H-M   'P 1'
#
loop_
_entity.id
_entity.type
_entity.pdbx_description
1 polymer ?
#
loop_
_entity_poly.entity_id
_entity_poly.type
_entity_poly.pdbx_seq_one_letter_code
_entity_poly.pdbx_strand_id
1 'polypeptide(L)'
;MALEYALNSKISKDNIKVYTFGSSRTGSVSFSKFYDKYIPFTYRGVVYNDVAAYFLKCSGCDKINSYKDDNKTLNVKCYKDENDVYIPFKQVIKKQFDVSGKLNQDIFEWTTSYAKVKIPEKIKYNTTGAFGHFASYKVEKRSRVKCISGEENVPMSIQWDNKPYYYVIQICQYALQHYSVYTGYDKKPEKLISQPYFIYSKNSVITIKEEFNQSVLTCKSENGSAFFNLRKDPVLSVLSFIWKPENNNQYFSILAKDNRFNMTAIIYYIFGNDDRCVWVEEKSTIEIYYTLGNFEKKEYYILRDILVDVYKGLLLTNKKNLITQNPFKIGDVTVLSLTLHFKEPGFQSISNTVNQSSTAEMEMFMKAADWLVKNQEEDGGWNVSVPRSIADNKLLLQAGWRSAMGQGHALSVLSRAYNFSNGKKEYYNTGLKSLNLFKKNASQKGVINNFFGYKWYEEYPTTPGTFVLNGFLYSLIGLYDFSKIKNPENDAESLFNDGIKSLKALLPLYDTGSGSLYDLRHVGIGTAPNLARWDYHAVHVYLLKWICNIIKDCNDIDTVANREMKNLPVSSHLIFATVVALLGGSFQFGYHIGCINPSASIIQKWFNESYHNLYGEYLDYQRLDIYWAIIVSIFSIGGMIGGLATGVVAEKFGRKGSLHYNNIIIVIATIFMVAAKYLNVFYFLIIGRFLIGLGCGLISGLVPLYLTEISPTKYRGILGSLPQLFIVIGILFSTIICYQKFLGTSDLWEHIFSFSLIPAIIQILCLFFVCESPKYYLITKKNEELGYKALKKFRINRDISNEVDEIIKENSNHNINEKKITYHDMILPPLRWPLIIAIMMMLSQQFSGINVAMFYSTKIFENAGMESNTSYFATLAISIINLLMTIVSIWLVDHPKCGRRILHLTGLTGMLFTSIIIILSLLIVQSDGSSKVIGQYSSIGSIVCFVIFFALGPGSIPWFFVTEIFDSNARAHASSIACLCNWLASFVVGLAFLPLNNTLGPYSFLIFSTFLLISIVFTFKFVPETKGKTISEIKEKLA
;
A
#
# COMPACT_ATOMS: atom_id res chain seq x y z
N MET A 1 -5.74 -12.52 -12.33
CA MET A 1 -7.15 -12.96 -12.26
C MET A 1 -8.05 -12.43 -13.39
N ALA A 2 -8.49 -11.17 -13.50
CA ALA A 2 -9.30 -10.76 -14.68
C ALA A 2 -8.53 -10.86 -16.02
N LEU A 3 -7.23 -10.50 -16.00
CA LEU A 3 -6.31 -10.74 -17.13
C LEU A 3 -6.04 -12.25 -17.34
N GLU A 4 -6.13 -13.05 -16.27
CA GLU A 4 -5.80 -14.48 -16.24
C GLU A 4 -6.99 -15.34 -16.70
N TYR A 5 -8.22 -14.84 -16.51
CA TYR A 5 -9.45 -15.41 -17.04
C TYR A 5 -9.62 -15.07 -18.54
N ALA A 6 -9.19 -13.87 -18.96
CA ALA A 6 -9.07 -13.52 -20.38
C ALA A 6 -7.93 -14.28 -21.10
N LEU A 7 -6.90 -14.72 -20.38
CA LEU A 7 -5.81 -15.57 -20.88
C LEU A 7 -6.17 -17.07 -20.93
N ASN A 8 -7.31 -17.48 -20.34
CA ASN A 8 -7.76 -18.87 -20.31
C ASN A 8 -8.82 -19.22 -21.38
N SER A 9 -9.27 -18.24 -22.18
CA SER A 9 -10.10 -18.49 -23.38
C SER A 9 -9.21 -18.74 -24.60
N LYS A 10 -9.01 -20.01 -24.93
CA LYS A 10 -8.67 -20.59 -26.26
C LYS A 10 -7.71 -19.85 -27.22
N ILE A 11 -6.68 -19.16 -26.72
CA ILE A 11 -5.56 -18.67 -27.53
C ILE A 11 -4.29 -19.38 -27.06
N SER A 12 -3.51 -19.94 -28.00
CA SER A 12 -2.35 -20.78 -27.70
C SER A 12 -1.38 -20.10 -26.72
N LYS A 13 -0.95 -20.86 -25.71
CA LYS A 13 -0.22 -20.39 -24.53
C LYS A 13 1.23 -19.91 -24.78
N ASP A 14 1.66 -19.77 -26.04
CA ASP A 14 3.09 -19.68 -26.35
C ASP A 14 3.60 -18.32 -26.86
N ASN A 15 2.75 -17.32 -27.18
CA ASN A 15 3.24 -16.13 -27.93
C ASN A 15 2.72 -14.74 -27.48
N ILE A 16 2.30 -14.52 -26.24
CA ILE A 16 1.82 -13.17 -25.83
C ILE A 16 2.79 -12.52 -24.83
N LYS A 17 3.67 -11.65 -25.34
CA LYS A 17 4.55 -10.80 -24.55
C LYS A 17 4.14 -9.33 -24.75
N VAL A 18 3.95 -8.60 -23.65
CA VAL A 18 3.62 -7.17 -23.69
C VAL A 18 4.92 -6.38 -23.65
N TYR A 19 5.47 -6.04 -24.82
CA TYR A 19 6.67 -5.21 -24.97
C TYR A 19 6.34 -3.77 -25.34
N THR A 20 7.08 -2.83 -24.76
CA THR A 20 7.08 -1.41 -25.15
C THR A 20 8.30 -1.14 -26.03
N PHE A 21 8.10 -0.88 -27.33
CA PHE A 21 9.19 -0.54 -28.26
C PHE A 21 9.65 0.92 -28.12
N GLY A 22 10.97 1.08 -28.18
CA GLY A 22 11.71 2.33 -28.35
C GLY A 22 13.19 2.01 -28.55
N SER A 23 13.67 2.10 -29.79
CA SER A 23 15.07 1.89 -30.18
C SER A 23 15.99 2.98 -29.59
N SER A 24 17.16 2.57 -29.10
CA SER A 24 18.37 3.39 -28.86
C SER A 24 18.23 4.67 -27.98
N ARG A 25 18.94 4.64 -26.84
CA ARG A 25 19.19 5.69 -25.82
C ARG A 25 18.06 5.93 -24.80
N THR A 26 18.22 5.24 -23.68
CA THR A 26 17.38 5.15 -22.48
C THR A 26 17.10 6.49 -21.80
N GLY A 27 15.91 7.05 -21.97
CA GLY A 27 15.41 8.14 -21.13
C GLY A 27 13.95 7.88 -20.79
N SER A 28 13.61 7.54 -19.54
CA SER A 28 12.20 7.37 -19.10
C SER A 28 11.73 8.53 -18.24
N VAL A 29 10.75 9.21 -18.81
CA VAL A 29 10.06 10.42 -18.35
C VAL A 29 9.48 10.23 -16.95
N SER A 30 9.31 11.35 -16.25
CA SER A 30 8.80 11.45 -14.87
C SER A 30 7.27 11.60 -14.87
N PHE A 31 6.60 11.65 -13.72
CA PHE A 31 5.73 12.80 -13.37
C PHE A 31 5.13 12.61 -11.96
N SER A 32 5.51 13.55 -11.09
CA SER A 32 4.85 14.02 -9.88
C SER A 32 3.67 14.93 -10.32
N LYS A 33 2.62 15.22 -9.55
CA LYS A 33 2.55 15.87 -8.24
C LYS A 33 1.08 15.87 -7.74
N PHE A 34 0.92 16.09 -6.43
CA PHE A 34 -0.21 16.68 -5.69
C PHE A 34 -1.30 15.83 -4.98
N TYR A 35 -1.27 16.01 -3.64
CA TYR A 35 -2.28 15.91 -2.57
C TYR A 35 -2.72 14.53 -2.05
N ASP A 36 -2.13 14.19 -0.89
CA ASP A 36 -2.70 13.77 0.39
C ASP A 36 -3.89 12.80 0.43
N LYS A 37 -3.68 11.65 1.07
CA LYS A 37 -4.69 10.78 1.74
C LYS A 37 -5.47 9.77 0.86
N TYR A 38 -4.96 9.34 -0.31
CA TYR A 38 -5.67 8.40 -1.21
C TYR A 38 -4.76 7.36 -1.93
N ILE A 39 -5.10 6.06 -1.89
CA ILE A 39 -4.36 4.95 -2.56
C ILE A 39 -5.02 4.56 -3.89
N PRO A 40 -4.41 4.79 -5.08
CA PRO A 40 -4.93 4.24 -6.34
C PRO A 40 -4.66 2.73 -6.56
N PHE A 41 -5.47 2.08 -7.42
CA PHE A 41 -5.09 0.83 -8.11
C PHE A 41 -4.68 1.14 -9.57
N THR A 42 -3.41 1.49 -9.79
CA THR A 42 -2.78 1.76 -11.10
C THR A 42 -1.91 0.57 -11.53
N TYR A 43 -1.95 0.21 -12.80
CA TYR A 43 -0.90 -0.56 -13.46
C TYR A 43 -0.16 0.41 -14.37
N ARG A 44 1.06 0.87 -14.06
CA ARG A 44 1.78 1.75 -15.00
C ARG A 44 2.36 0.92 -16.15
N GLY A 45 2.02 1.23 -17.40
CA GLY A 45 2.65 0.69 -18.60
C GLY A 45 3.19 1.85 -19.44
N VAL A 46 4.51 2.08 -19.43
CA VAL A 46 5.14 3.24 -20.07
C VAL A 46 5.10 3.07 -21.59
N VAL A 47 4.23 3.81 -22.27
CA VAL A 47 4.28 3.98 -23.73
C VAL A 47 4.81 5.38 -24.01
N TYR A 48 5.97 5.47 -24.65
CA TYR A 48 6.58 6.74 -25.07
C TYR A 48 5.89 7.30 -26.31
N ASN A 49 5.77 8.62 -26.39
CA ASN A 49 5.07 9.33 -27.47
C ASN A 49 5.64 9.14 -28.89
N ASP A 50 6.70 8.37 -29.09
CA ASP A 50 7.15 8.02 -30.43
C ASP A 50 6.31 6.97 -31.13
N VAL A 51 5.26 6.39 -30.52
CA VAL A 51 4.48 5.31 -31.18
C VAL A 51 3.85 5.73 -32.52
N ALA A 52 3.43 6.98 -32.69
CA ALA A 52 2.93 7.45 -33.98
C ALA A 52 4.05 7.63 -35.02
N ALA A 53 5.24 8.04 -34.59
CA ALA A 53 6.42 8.23 -35.46
C ALA A 53 7.16 6.91 -35.74
N TYR A 54 7.15 5.96 -34.81
CA TYR A 54 7.75 4.64 -34.91
C TYR A 54 6.94 3.77 -35.86
N PHE A 55 5.61 3.77 -35.78
CA PHE A 55 4.78 3.09 -36.81
C PHE A 55 4.78 3.79 -38.18
N LEU A 56 5.22 5.05 -38.27
CA LEU A 56 5.46 5.74 -39.55
C LEU A 56 6.87 5.52 -40.12
N LYS A 57 7.82 5.03 -39.31
CA LYS A 57 9.24 4.79 -39.68
C LYS A 57 9.67 3.32 -39.65
N CYS A 58 8.89 2.43 -39.04
CA CYS A 58 9.24 1.01 -38.95
C CYS A 58 8.90 0.33 -40.27
N SER A 59 9.94 0.00 -41.05
CA SER A 59 9.86 -0.63 -42.36
C SER A 59 9.39 -2.10 -42.33
N GLY A 60 9.05 -2.65 -41.15
CA GLY A 60 8.59 -4.04 -40.96
C GLY A 60 7.29 -4.21 -40.19
N CYS A 61 6.55 -3.14 -39.86
CA CYS A 61 5.28 -3.27 -39.14
C CYS A 61 4.10 -3.52 -40.09
N ASP A 62 3.59 -4.75 -40.08
CA ASP A 62 2.36 -5.08 -40.80
C ASP A 62 1.12 -4.52 -40.09
N LYS A 63 0.25 -3.85 -40.84
CA LYS A 63 -1.09 -3.49 -40.37
C LYS A 63 -1.97 -4.73 -40.38
N ILE A 64 -2.44 -5.14 -39.21
CA ILE A 64 -3.47 -6.18 -39.09
C ILE A 64 -4.83 -5.49 -38.98
N ASN A 65 -5.72 -5.77 -39.92
CA ASN A 65 -7.01 -5.08 -40.04
C ASN A 65 -8.15 -5.69 -39.19
N SER A 66 -7.88 -6.76 -38.43
CA SER A 66 -8.93 -7.46 -37.70
C SER A 66 -8.47 -8.03 -36.36
N TYR A 67 -9.20 -7.69 -35.30
CA TYR A 67 -9.21 -8.43 -34.03
C TYR A 67 -10.49 -9.26 -33.99
N LYS A 68 -10.37 -10.59 -33.80
CA LYS A 68 -11.51 -11.49 -33.58
C LYS A 68 -11.55 -11.87 -32.11
N ASP A 69 -12.64 -11.50 -31.45
CA ASP A 69 -13.09 -12.10 -30.18
C ASP A 69 -14.17 -13.14 -30.54
N ASP A 70 -14.33 -14.20 -29.76
CA ASP A 70 -15.10 -15.42 -30.07
C ASP A 70 -16.56 -15.18 -30.50
N ASN A 71 -17.09 -13.95 -30.35
CA ASN A 71 -18.44 -13.57 -30.77
C ASN A 71 -18.54 -12.31 -31.66
N LYS A 72 -17.45 -11.55 -31.92
CA LYS A 72 -17.47 -10.33 -32.78
C LYS A 72 -16.11 -10.07 -33.45
N THR A 73 -16.14 -9.83 -34.77
CA THR A 73 -14.98 -9.29 -35.50
C THR A 73 -15.00 -7.76 -35.38
N LEU A 74 -14.02 -7.19 -34.68
CA LEU A 74 -13.82 -5.74 -34.60
C LEU A 74 -12.76 -5.34 -35.63
N ASN A 75 -13.16 -4.53 -36.61
CA ASN A 75 -12.26 -3.93 -37.59
C ASN A 75 -11.47 -2.79 -36.93
N VAL A 76 -10.43 -3.17 -36.21
CA VAL A 76 -9.57 -2.27 -35.45
C VAL A 76 -8.14 -2.42 -35.96
N LYS A 77 -7.50 -1.28 -36.23
CA LYS A 77 -6.11 -1.23 -36.68
C LYS A 77 -5.20 -1.69 -35.54
N CYS A 78 -4.73 -2.92 -35.64
CA CYS A 78 -3.67 -3.45 -34.79
C CYS A 78 -2.34 -3.36 -35.54
N TYR A 79 -1.25 -3.34 -34.80
CA TYR A 79 0.08 -3.34 -35.40
C TYR A 79 0.81 -4.60 -34.98
N LYS A 80 1.58 -5.19 -35.89
CA LYS A 80 2.44 -6.33 -35.58
C LYS A 80 3.89 -5.93 -35.76
N ASP A 81 4.73 -6.27 -34.79
CA ASP A 81 6.17 -6.15 -34.87
C ASP A 81 6.78 -7.52 -34.55
N GLU A 82 7.36 -8.17 -35.56
CA GLU A 82 7.83 -9.55 -35.50
C GLU A 82 6.77 -10.54 -34.96
N ASN A 83 6.89 -10.94 -33.69
CA ASN A 83 5.99 -11.87 -33.00
C ASN A 83 4.97 -11.16 -32.10
N ASP A 84 5.10 -9.86 -31.89
CA ASP A 84 4.28 -9.08 -30.96
C ASP A 84 3.13 -8.37 -31.68
N VAL A 85 1.96 -8.36 -31.06
CA VAL A 85 0.75 -7.69 -31.58
C VAL A 85 0.33 -6.56 -30.63
N TYR A 86 0.27 -5.36 -31.18
CA TYR A 86 -0.10 -4.12 -30.52
C TYR A 86 -1.57 -3.80 -30.75
N ILE A 87 -2.31 -3.80 -29.65
CA ILE A 87 -3.75 -3.56 -29.64
C ILE A 87 -4.02 -2.12 -29.14
N PRO A 88 -4.81 -1.31 -29.86
CA PRO A 88 -5.04 0.09 -29.49
C PRO A 88 -5.84 0.24 -28.19
N PHE A 89 -5.28 0.97 -27.23
CA PHE A 89 -5.85 1.11 -25.89
C PHE A 89 -7.27 1.67 -25.87
N LYS A 90 -7.52 2.81 -26.53
CA LYS A 90 -8.83 3.50 -26.49
C LYS A 90 -9.94 2.72 -27.22
N GLN A 91 -9.56 1.97 -28.26
CA GLN A 91 -10.51 1.30 -29.15
C GLN A 91 -10.88 -0.10 -28.65
N VAL A 92 -9.92 -0.82 -28.05
CA VAL A 92 -10.12 -2.19 -27.54
C VAL A 92 -9.94 -2.22 -26.04
N ILE A 93 -8.72 -2.01 -25.52
CA ILE A 93 -8.38 -2.32 -24.12
C ILE A 93 -9.29 -1.60 -23.10
N LYS A 94 -9.46 -0.28 -23.25
CA LYS A 94 -10.33 0.54 -22.40
C LYS A 94 -11.79 0.11 -22.46
N LYS A 95 -12.29 -0.25 -23.64
CA LYS A 95 -13.70 -0.61 -23.83
C LYS A 95 -13.99 -2.05 -23.38
N GLN A 96 -13.07 -2.96 -23.63
CA GLN A 96 -13.23 -4.39 -23.33
C GLN A 96 -12.98 -4.71 -21.86
N PHE A 97 -11.96 -4.10 -21.25
CA PHE A 97 -11.55 -4.39 -19.87
C PHE A 97 -11.97 -3.33 -18.85
N ASP A 98 -12.70 -2.29 -19.28
CA ASP A 98 -13.16 -1.15 -18.47
C ASP A 98 -12.05 -0.51 -17.61
N VAL A 99 -10.86 -0.40 -18.20
CA VAL A 99 -9.68 0.20 -17.58
C VAL A 99 -9.58 1.68 -17.94
N SER A 100 -9.00 2.48 -17.06
CA SER A 100 -8.75 3.90 -17.32
C SER A 100 -7.31 4.11 -17.76
N GLY A 101 -7.06 5.17 -18.54
CA GLY A 101 -5.72 5.50 -18.99
C GLY A 101 -5.62 6.98 -19.32
N LYS A 102 -4.49 7.59 -18.94
CA LYS A 102 -4.17 8.99 -19.21
C LYS A 102 -2.73 9.08 -19.70
N LEU A 103 -2.50 9.95 -20.68
CA LEU A 103 -1.16 10.33 -21.08
C LEU A 103 -0.71 11.46 -20.16
N ASN A 104 0.32 11.21 -19.36
CA ASN A 104 0.95 12.22 -18.52
C ASN A 104 2.30 12.57 -19.14
N GLN A 105 2.31 13.63 -19.96
CA GLN A 105 3.40 14.03 -20.84
C GLN A 105 3.76 12.93 -21.84
N ASP A 106 4.83 12.17 -21.60
CA ASP A 106 5.26 11.09 -22.50
C ASP A 106 5.09 9.70 -21.89
N ILE A 107 4.37 9.60 -20.77
CA ILE A 107 4.07 8.32 -20.14
C ILE A 107 2.58 8.07 -20.22
N PHE A 108 2.21 6.98 -20.88
CA PHE A 108 0.89 6.42 -20.72
C PHE A 108 0.74 5.77 -19.32
N GLU A 109 -0.15 6.28 -18.49
CA GLU A 109 -0.49 5.68 -17.20
C GLU A 109 -1.88 5.06 -17.31
N TRP A 110 -1.99 3.73 -17.17
CA TRP A 110 -3.29 3.06 -17.09
C TRP A 110 -3.59 2.59 -15.67
N THR A 111 -4.87 2.48 -15.33
CA THR A 111 -5.34 2.03 -14.03
C THR A 111 -6.44 1.01 -14.25
N THR A 112 -6.44 -0.06 -13.44
CA THR A 112 -7.54 -1.02 -13.45
C THR A 112 -8.80 -0.40 -12.86
N SER A 113 -8.64 0.56 -11.94
CA SER A 113 -9.73 1.34 -11.35
C SER A 113 -9.48 2.84 -11.46
N TYR A 114 -10.52 3.65 -11.63
CA TYR A 114 -10.40 5.12 -11.55
C TYR A 114 -10.50 5.66 -10.11
N ALA A 115 -11.09 4.90 -9.19
CA ALA A 115 -11.30 5.32 -7.82
C ALA A 115 -10.11 4.97 -6.92
N LYS A 116 -9.90 5.78 -5.90
CA LYS A 116 -8.88 5.54 -4.88
C LYS A 116 -9.55 5.12 -3.57
N VAL A 117 -9.01 4.11 -2.92
CA VAL A 117 -9.49 3.66 -1.61
C VAL A 117 -8.88 4.54 -0.53
N LYS A 118 -9.72 5.16 0.30
CA LYS A 118 -9.28 5.72 1.58
C LYS A 118 -9.23 4.60 2.61
N ILE A 119 -8.24 4.61 3.48
CA ILE A 119 -8.21 3.73 4.65
C ILE A 119 -8.57 4.60 5.87
N PRO A 120 -9.55 4.22 6.70
CA PRO A 120 -9.81 4.92 7.94
C PRO A 120 -8.58 4.82 8.85
N GLU A 121 -8.26 5.89 9.57
CA GLU A 121 -7.17 5.88 10.56
C GLU A 121 -7.44 4.76 11.59
N LYS A 122 -6.40 4.05 12.06
CA LYS A 122 -6.51 2.95 13.05
C LYS A 122 -6.85 3.45 14.47
N ILE A 123 -7.63 4.52 14.57
CA ILE A 123 -8.11 5.11 15.80
C ILE A 123 -9.50 4.54 16.06
N LYS A 124 -9.82 4.27 17.33
CA LYS A 124 -11.15 3.83 17.77
C LYS A 124 -12.22 4.78 17.22
N TYR A 125 -13.32 4.22 16.69
CA TYR A 125 -14.41 5.01 16.11
C TYR A 125 -14.94 6.05 17.12
N ASN A 126 -15.03 7.32 16.72
CA ASN A 126 -15.55 8.41 17.54
C ASN A 126 -16.92 8.90 17.02
N THR A 127 -17.98 8.69 17.81
CA THR A 127 -19.37 9.07 17.47
C THR A 127 -19.61 10.59 17.47
N THR A 128 -18.79 11.37 18.19
CA THR A 128 -18.85 12.84 18.21
C THR A 128 -17.84 13.49 17.27
N GLY A 129 -17.01 12.67 16.59
CA GLY A 129 -16.02 13.15 15.63
C GLY A 129 -16.58 13.32 14.22
N ALA A 130 -15.67 13.63 13.29
CA ALA A 130 -15.95 13.68 11.86
C ALA A 130 -16.58 12.37 11.38
N PHE A 131 -17.56 12.49 10.47
CA PHE A 131 -18.23 11.34 9.88
C PHE A 131 -17.40 10.77 8.75
N GLY A 132 -16.51 9.85 9.10
CA GLY A 132 -15.63 9.15 8.17
C GLY A 132 -14.74 10.15 7.43
N HIS A 133 -14.83 10.15 6.10
CA HIS A 133 -14.06 11.06 5.25
C HIS A 133 -14.92 12.19 4.64
N PHE A 134 -16.10 12.47 5.20
CA PHE A 134 -17.05 13.44 4.65
C PHE A 134 -16.54 14.88 4.69
N ALA A 135 -15.48 15.19 5.45
CA ALA A 135 -14.80 16.49 5.36
C ALA A 135 -14.27 16.79 3.94
N SER A 136 -13.94 15.74 3.16
CA SER A 136 -13.52 15.91 1.76
C SER A 136 -14.69 15.96 0.77
N TYR A 137 -15.93 15.80 1.23
CA TYR A 137 -17.10 15.91 0.37
C TYR A 137 -17.39 17.39 0.09
N LYS A 138 -18.02 17.62 -1.06
CA LYS A 138 -18.59 18.92 -1.48
C LYS A 138 -19.97 18.63 -2.07
N VAL A 139 -20.94 18.33 -1.21
CA VAL A 139 -22.29 17.87 -1.53
C VAL A 139 -23.01 18.93 -2.34
N GLU A 140 -22.94 20.18 -1.90
CA GLU A 140 -23.47 21.36 -2.57
C GLU A 140 -22.92 21.52 -3.98
N LYS A 141 -21.69 21.10 -4.29
CA LYS A 141 -21.12 21.20 -5.65
C LYS A 141 -21.53 20.08 -6.60
N ARG A 142 -22.24 19.05 -6.14
CA ARG A 142 -22.67 17.93 -7.00
C ARG A 142 -23.69 18.39 -8.04
N SER A 143 -23.61 17.85 -9.25
CA SER A 143 -24.52 18.18 -10.36
C SER A 143 -25.99 17.87 -10.09
N ARG A 144 -26.25 16.84 -9.26
CA ARG A 144 -27.58 16.42 -8.84
C ARG A 144 -28.20 17.29 -7.73
N VAL A 145 -27.44 18.20 -7.14
CA VAL A 145 -27.96 19.23 -6.24
C VAL A 145 -28.26 20.44 -7.10
N LYS A 146 -29.53 20.83 -7.22
CA LYS A 146 -29.95 21.99 -8.02
C LYS A 146 -29.48 23.28 -7.38
N CYS A 147 -29.78 23.44 -6.09
CA CYS A 147 -29.46 24.62 -5.29
C CYS A 147 -29.47 24.26 -3.79
N ILE A 148 -29.01 25.19 -2.97
CA ILE A 148 -29.38 25.24 -1.55
C ILE A 148 -30.67 26.06 -1.47
N SER A 149 -31.75 25.45 -0.97
CA SER A 149 -33.07 26.09 -0.86
C SER A 149 -32.96 27.43 -0.15
N GLY A 150 -33.56 28.48 -0.69
CA GLY A 150 -33.64 29.80 -0.03
C GLY A 150 -34.50 29.76 1.24
N GLU A 151 -35.54 28.91 1.23
CA GLU A 151 -36.49 28.74 2.34
C GLU A 151 -35.90 27.92 3.48
N GLU A 152 -35.40 26.72 3.18
CA GLU A 152 -35.00 25.73 4.21
C GLU A 152 -33.48 25.70 4.46
N ASN A 153 -32.67 26.36 3.63
CA ASN A 153 -31.20 26.35 3.70
C ASN A 153 -30.56 24.95 3.65
N VAL A 154 -31.22 24.01 2.97
CA VAL A 154 -30.73 22.65 2.71
C VAL A 154 -30.71 22.33 1.21
N PRO A 155 -29.92 21.34 0.75
CA PRO A 155 -29.87 20.97 -0.66
C PRO A 155 -31.20 20.46 -1.23
N MET A 156 -31.56 20.94 -2.42
CA MET A 156 -32.62 20.36 -3.25
C MET A 156 -32.02 19.52 -4.37
N SER A 157 -32.57 18.31 -4.56
CA SER A 157 -32.10 17.33 -5.52
C SER A 157 -32.86 17.37 -6.83
N ILE A 158 -32.18 16.98 -7.91
CA ILE A 158 -32.75 16.67 -9.22
C ILE A 158 -32.28 15.29 -9.71
N GLN A 159 -32.01 14.37 -8.78
CA GLN A 159 -31.33 13.10 -9.08
C GLN A 159 -32.20 12.14 -9.93
N TRP A 160 -33.52 12.21 -9.77
CA TRP A 160 -34.49 11.32 -10.42
C TRP A 160 -35.69 12.04 -11.02
N ASP A 161 -35.77 13.36 -10.83
CA ASP A 161 -36.78 14.24 -11.39
C ASP A 161 -36.10 15.57 -11.71
N ASN A 162 -36.52 16.23 -12.77
CA ASN A 162 -36.04 17.56 -13.12
C ASN A 162 -36.64 18.64 -12.22
N LYS A 163 -37.84 18.39 -11.67
CA LYS A 163 -38.42 19.23 -10.63
C LYS A 163 -37.60 19.05 -9.33
N PRO A 164 -37.05 20.12 -8.75
CA PRO A 164 -36.27 20.02 -7.51
C PRO A 164 -37.10 19.47 -6.35
N TYR A 165 -36.53 18.55 -5.57
CA TYR A 165 -37.18 17.96 -4.40
C TYR A 165 -36.20 17.79 -3.24
N TYR A 166 -36.70 17.78 -2.00
CA TYR A 166 -35.88 17.52 -0.83
C TYR A 166 -35.55 16.03 -0.74
N TYR A 167 -34.26 15.70 -0.68
CA TYR A 167 -33.80 14.31 -0.60
C TYR A 167 -32.99 14.10 0.68
N VAL A 168 -33.58 13.38 1.64
CA VAL A 168 -33.03 13.20 2.99
C VAL A 168 -31.57 12.74 3.01
N ILE A 169 -31.15 11.83 2.10
CA ILE A 169 -29.76 11.37 2.05
C ILE A 169 -28.81 12.50 1.67
N GLN A 170 -29.17 13.36 0.72
CA GLN A 170 -28.33 14.50 0.34
C GLN A 170 -28.29 15.57 1.43
N ILE A 171 -29.41 15.82 2.10
CA ILE A 171 -29.50 16.76 3.23
C ILE A 171 -28.62 16.27 4.39
N CYS A 172 -28.72 14.99 4.76
CA CYS A 172 -27.88 14.43 5.83
C CYS A 172 -26.39 14.38 5.43
N GLN A 173 -26.06 14.05 4.19
CA GLN A 173 -24.66 14.09 3.73
C GLN A 173 -24.09 15.51 3.75
N TYR A 174 -24.90 16.51 3.41
CA TYR A 174 -24.55 17.93 3.52
C TYR A 174 -24.27 18.31 4.98
N ALA A 175 -25.18 17.93 5.90
CA ALA A 175 -24.98 18.13 7.33
C ALA A 175 -23.69 17.47 7.83
N LEU A 176 -23.50 16.17 7.57
CA LEU A 176 -22.34 15.39 8.01
C LEU A 176 -21.04 15.90 7.41
N GLN A 177 -21.05 16.42 6.17
CA GLN A 177 -19.90 17.12 5.58
C GLN A 177 -19.53 18.35 6.42
N HIS A 178 -20.47 19.27 6.62
CA HIS A 178 -20.21 20.51 7.34
C HIS A 178 -19.75 20.24 8.78
N TYR A 179 -20.39 19.28 9.48
CA TYR A 179 -19.93 18.84 10.80
C TYR A 179 -18.50 18.25 10.77
N SER A 180 -18.17 17.48 9.75
CA SER A 180 -16.83 16.86 9.61
C SER A 180 -15.75 17.89 9.32
N VAL A 181 -16.05 18.94 8.53
CA VAL A 181 -15.14 20.07 8.32
C VAL A 181 -14.93 20.82 9.63
N TYR A 182 -16.01 21.11 10.36
CA TYR A 182 -15.96 21.80 11.66
C TYR A 182 -15.09 21.06 12.71
N THR A 183 -15.16 19.73 12.73
CA THR A 183 -14.48 18.90 13.74
C THR A 183 -13.03 18.54 13.42
N GLY A 184 -12.59 18.53 12.15
CA GLY A 184 -11.39 17.77 11.78
C GLY A 184 -10.46 18.29 10.68
N TYR A 185 -10.71 19.45 10.07
CA TYR A 185 -9.84 19.99 9.02
C TYR A 185 -9.78 21.52 9.11
N ASP A 186 -8.60 22.06 9.44
CA ASP A 186 -8.26 23.50 9.50
C ASP A 186 -9.44 24.42 9.86
N LYS A 187 -9.62 24.69 11.16
CA LYS A 187 -10.43 25.84 11.61
C LYS A 187 -9.89 27.07 10.87
N LYS A 188 -10.55 27.50 9.80
CA LYS A 188 -10.37 28.82 9.20
C LYS A 188 -11.18 29.78 10.06
N PRO A 189 -10.56 30.55 10.98
CA PRO A 189 -11.32 31.39 11.89
C PRO A 189 -11.20 32.82 11.38
N GLU A 190 -12.10 33.21 10.48
CA GLU A 190 -12.41 34.63 10.30
C GLU A 190 -13.93 34.77 10.20
N LYS A 191 -14.54 34.97 11.37
CA LYS A 191 -15.88 35.53 11.50
C LYS A 191 -15.65 37.03 11.70
N LEU A 192 -15.84 37.83 10.66
CA LEU A 192 -15.80 39.28 10.80
C LEU A 192 -17.22 39.77 11.01
N ILE A 193 -17.48 40.34 12.19
CA ILE A 193 -18.73 41.04 12.43
C ILE A 193 -18.62 42.38 11.71
N SER A 194 -19.15 42.47 10.49
CA SER A 194 -19.27 43.73 9.79
C SER A 194 -20.48 44.50 10.33
N GLN A 195 -20.22 45.68 10.89
CA GLN A 195 -21.26 46.68 11.05
C GLN A 195 -21.64 47.19 9.65
N PRO A 196 -22.94 47.22 9.29
CA PRO A 196 -23.38 47.76 8.03
C PRO A 196 -22.99 49.23 7.91
N TYR A 197 -22.01 49.54 7.07
CA TYR A 197 -21.78 50.92 6.62
C TYR A 197 -22.85 51.23 5.56
N PHE A 198 -23.88 51.96 5.96
CA PHE A 198 -24.91 52.47 5.06
C PHE A 198 -24.31 53.53 4.14
N ILE A 199 -24.52 53.42 2.83
CA ILE A 199 -23.90 54.34 1.88
C ILE A 199 -24.91 55.26 1.20
N TYR A 200 -26.15 54.83 0.97
CA TYR A 200 -27.06 55.66 0.20
C TYR A 200 -28.47 55.10 0.18
N SER A 201 -29.45 55.98 0.09
CA SER A 201 -30.77 55.68 -0.44
C SER A 201 -31.39 56.94 -1.03
N LYS A 202 -31.80 56.89 -2.30
CA LYS A 202 -32.82 57.82 -2.80
C LYS A 202 -34.16 57.44 -2.18
N ASN A 203 -34.79 58.37 -1.45
CA ASN A 203 -36.15 58.27 -0.90
C ASN A 203 -36.38 57.23 0.22
N SER A 204 -35.39 56.99 1.08
CA SER A 204 -35.58 56.15 2.29
C SER A 204 -35.02 56.82 3.54
N VAL A 205 -35.73 56.65 4.66
CA VAL A 205 -35.35 57.06 6.01
C VAL A 205 -35.06 55.80 6.81
N ILE A 206 -33.89 55.72 7.44
CA ILE A 206 -33.55 54.62 8.35
C ILE A 206 -33.70 55.11 9.78
N THR A 207 -34.43 54.35 10.58
CA THR A 207 -34.54 54.57 12.01
C THR A 207 -33.94 53.36 12.72
N ILE A 208 -32.98 53.61 13.61
CA ILE A 208 -32.47 52.59 14.51
C ILE A 208 -33.48 52.45 15.64
N LYS A 209 -34.07 51.27 15.78
CA LYS A 209 -34.93 50.95 16.92
C LYS A 209 -34.28 49.82 17.70
N GLU A 210 -34.23 49.95 19.01
CA GLU A 210 -33.91 48.81 19.86
C GLU A 210 -35.19 48.01 20.09
N GLU A 211 -35.20 46.76 19.63
CA GLU A 211 -36.26 45.81 19.91
C GLU A 211 -35.63 44.58 20.57
N PHE A 212 -36.13 44.18 21.74
CA PHE A 212 -35.78 42.92 22.42
C PHE A 212 -34.27 42.67 22.61
N ASN A 213 -33.53 43.61 23.22
CA ASN A 213 -32.08 43.52 23.49
C ASN A 213 -31.17 43.36 22.26
N GLN A 214 -31.68 43.61 21.05
CA GLN A 214 -30.87 43.74 19.84
C GLN A 214 -31.23 45.05 19.14
N SER A 215 -30.23 45.81 18.71
CA SER A 215 -30.51 46.97 17.86
C SER A 215 -30.94 46.44 16.49
N VAL A 216 -32.10 46.86 16.02
CA VAL A 216 -32.66 46.48 14.72
C VAL A 216 -32.70 47.74 13.86
N LEU A 217 -32.17 47.65 12.63
CA LEU A 217 -32.24 48.73 11.66
C LEU A 217 -33.58 48.63 10.94
N THR A 218 -34.49 49.56 11.22
CA THR A 218 -35.75 49.67 10.50
C THR A 218 -35.57 50.64 9.35
N CYS A 219 -35.67 50.16 8.12
CA CYS A 219 -35.60 50.95 6.90
C CYS A 219 -37.02 51.27 6.42
N LYS A 220 -37.36 52.56 6.28
CA LYS A 220 -38.59 53.04 5.67
C LYS A 220 -38.26 53.63 4.29
N SER A 221 -38.91 53.17 3.23
CA SER A 221 -38.72 53.74 1.88
C SER A 221 -40.07 54.08 1.25
N GLU A 222 -40.15 55.19 0.52
CA GLU A 222 -41.36 55.58 -0.23
C GLU A 222 -41.42 54.96 -1.64
N ASN A 223 -40.27 54.61 -2.23
CA ASN A 223 -40.13 53.86 -3.49
C ASN A 223 -38.63 53.75 -3.85
N GLY A 224 -37.88 52.95 -3.09
CA GLY A 224 -36.42 52.91 -3.21
C GLY A 224 -35.78 51.63 -2.70
N SER A 225 -34.48 51.69 -2.50
CA SER A 225 -33.69 50.57 -2.00
C SER A 225 -32.73 51.04 -0.91
N ALA A 226 -32.53 50.22 0.12
CA ALA A 226 -31.54 50.48 1.17
C ALA A 226 -30.26 49.69 0.85
N PHE A 227 -29.14 50.40 0.67
CA PHE A 227 -27.86 49.81 0.30
C PHE A 227 -26.91 49.68 1.49
N PHE A 228 -26.41 48.48 1.69
CA PHE A 228 -25.45 48.12 2.72
C PHE A 228 -24.14 47.71 2.04
N ASN A 229 -23.08 48.49 2.27
CA ASN A 229 -21.78 48.08 1.80
C ASN A 229 -21.21 46.98 2.68
N LEU A 230 -20.69 45.96 2.03
CA LEU A 230 -20.04 44.83 2.68
C LEU A 230 -18.52 44.94 2.47
N ARG A 231 -17.75 44.28 3.33
CA ARG A 231 -16.31 44.18 3.15
C ARG A 231 -16.02 43.38 1.88
N LYS A 232 -15.29 44.01 0.95
CA LYS A 232 -14.92 43.46 -0.35
C LYS A 232 -13.74 42.50 -0.24
N ASP A 233 -13.91 41.45 0.56
CA ASP A 233 -12.90 40.42 0.80
C ASP A 233 -13.32 39.12 0.09
N PRO A 234 -12.55 38.62 -0.90
CA PRO A 234 -12.88 37.40 -1.63
C PRO A 234 -12.94 36.13 -0.76
N VAL A 235 -12.39 36.17 0.46
CA VAL A 235 -12.46 35.05 1.41
C VAL A 235 -13.80 35.00 2.14
N LEU A 236 -14.47 36.15 2.33
CA LEU A 236 -15.69 36.31 3.13
C LEU A 236 -16.96 36.16 2.26
N SER A 237 -17.24 34.93 1.83
CA SER A 237 -18.35 34.61 0.92
C SER A 237 -19.67 34.21 1.61
N VAL A 238 -19.66 33.95 2.92
CA VAL A 238 -20.85 33.51 3.67
C VAL A 238 -21.45 34.68 4.44
N LEU A 239 -22.75 34.91 4.24
CA LEU A 239 -23.53 35.95 4.92
C LEU A 239 -24.54 35.36 5.88
N SER A 240 -24.64 35.93 7.07
CA SER A 240 -25.77 35.67 7.97
C SER A 240 -26.33 36.92 8.65
N PHE A 241 -27.65 37.06 8.65
CA PHE A 241 -28.37 38.20 9.23
C PHE A 241 -29.85 37.86 9.46
N ILE A 242 -30.51 38.61 10.34
CA ILE A 242 -31.96 38.51 10.55
C ILE A 242 -32.64 39.57 9.68
N TRP A 243 -33.65 39.17 8.91
CA TRP A 243 -34.44 40.06 8.05
C TRP A 243 -35.93 39.84 8.28
N LYS A 244 -36.67 40.93 8.41
CA LYS A 244 -38.12 40.93 8.65
C LYS A 244 -38.80 41.82 7.59
N PRO A 245 -39.34 41.20 6.53
CA PRO A 245 -40.18 41.87 5.56
C PRO A 245 -41.62 42.04 6.08
N GLU A 246 -42.27 43.12 5.67
CA GLU A 246 -43.66 43.46 5.99
C GLU A 246 -44.66 42.91 4.95
N ASN A 247 -44.24 42.70 3.70
CA ASN A 247 -45.08 42.17 2.63
C ASN A 247 -44.30 41.28 1.66
N ASN A 248 -45.02 40.55 0.80
CA ASN A 248 -44.47 39.62 -0.18
C ASN A 248 -43.75 40.29 -1.37
N ASN A 249 -43.94 41.60 -1.57
CA ASN A 249 -43.31 42.37 -2.64
C ASN A 249 -41.90 42.87 -2.26
N GLN A 250 -41.49 42.70 -1.01
CA GLN A 250 -40.17 43.03 -0.50
C GLN A 250 -39.20 41.86 -0.69
N TYR A 251 -37.98 42.19 -1.10
CA TYR A 251 -36.92 41.22 -1.37
C TYR A 251 -35.56 41.85 -1.12
N PHE A 252 -34.52 41.01 -1.06
CA PHE A 252 -33.15 41.50 -1.00
C PHE A 252 -32.33 40.98 -2.18
N SER A 253 -31.31 41.73 -2.56
CA SER A 253 -30.33 41.30 -3.54
C SER A 253 -28.92 41.44 -3.02
N ILE A 254 -28.03 40.55 -3.45
CA ILE A 254 -26.61 40.61 -3.17
C ILE A 254 -25.87 40.86 -4.47
N LEU A 255 -25.05 41.90 -4.47
CA LEU A 255 -24.15 42.18 -5.58
C LEU A 255 -22.84 41.44 -5.33
N ALA A 256 -22.44 40.57 -6.26
CA ALA A 256 -21.20 39.83 -6.17
C ALA A 256 -20.41 39.94 -7.48
N LYS A 257 -19.09 39.92 -7.38
CA LYS A 257 -18.18 39.92 -8.54
C LYS A 257 -17.53 38.56 -8.68
N ASP A 258 -17.68 37.92 -9.84
CA ASP A 258 -16.87 36.76 -10.23
C ASP A 258 -15.50 37.27 -10.68
N ASN A 259 -14.48 36.96 -9.88
CA ASN A 259 -13.11 37.41 -10.10
C ASN A 259 -12.44 36.71 -11.30
N ARG A 260 -12.95 35.55 -11.75
CA ARG A 260 -12.35 34.76 -12.84
C ARG A 260 -12.74 35.27 -14.21
N PHE A 261 -14.01 35.66 -14.36
CA PHE A 261 -14.52 36.22 -15.61
C PHE A 261 -14.66 37.73 -15.57
N ASN A 262 -14.29 38.38 -14.46
CA ASN A 262 -14.45 39.82 -14.22
C ASN A 262 -15.89 40.30 -14.49
N MET A 263 -16.87 39.49 -14.09
CA MET A 263 -18.29 39.77 -14.29
C MET A 263 -18.97 40.08 -12.98
N THR A 264 -20.02 40.88 -13.05
CA THR A 264 -20.89 41.17 -11.90
C THR A 264 -22.15 40.32 -12.00
N ALA A 265 -22.48 39.64 -10.91
CA ALA A 265 -23.71 38.89 -10.73
C ALA A 265 -24.56 39.56 -9.65
N ILE A 266 -25.86 39.69 -9.91
CA ILE A 266 -26.83 40.15 -8.93
C ILE A 266 -27.67 38.94 -8.51
N ILE A 267 -27.65 38.59 -7.24
CA ILE A 267 -28.41 37.46 -6.70
C ILE A 267 -29.64 38.01 -5.99
N TYR A 268 -30.83 37.79 -6.54
CA TYR A 268 -32.12 38.19 -5.99
C TYR A 268 -32.74 37.05 -5.17
N TYR A 269 -33.22 37.36 -3.97
CA TYR A 269 -33.92 36.43 -3.09
C TYR A 269 -35.34 36.93 -2.89
N ILE A 270 -36.29 36.30 -3.58
CA ILE A 270 -37.66 36.78 -3.70
C ILE A 270 -38.64 35.77 -3.13
N PHE A 271 -39.77 36.26 -2.60
CA PHE A 271 -40.89 35.39 -2.25
C PHE A 271 -41.64 34.91 -3.51
N GLY A 272 -42.18 33.70 -3.44
CA GLY A 272 -43.03 33.13 -4.49
C GLY A 272 -42.73 31.66 -4.76
N ASN A 273 -43.75 30.88 -5.05
CA ASN A 273 -43.62 29.47 -5.39
C ASN A 273 -43.29 29.28 -6.88
N ASP A 274 -42.01 29.43 -7.22
CA ASP A 274 -41.49 29.02 -8.53
C ASP A 274 -40.90 27.61 -8.45
N ASP A 275 -41.47 26.69 -9.23
CA ASP A 275 -41.05 25.28 -9.32
C ASP A 275 -39.58 25.10 -9.73
N ARG A 276 -38.93 26.11 -10.32
CA ARG A 276 -37.52 26.05 -10.73
C ARG A 276 -36.57 26.19 -9.53
N CYS A 277 -37.02 26.79 -8.44
CA CYS A 277 -36.29 27.19 -7.22
C CYS A 277 -35.13 28.18 -7.41
N VAL A 278 -34.36 28.02 -8.48
CA VAL A 278 -33.31 28.93 -8.94
C VAL A 278 -33.35 29.04 -10.47
N TRP A 279 -33.24 30.26 -10.99
CA TRP A 279 -33.10 30.54 -12.42
C TRP A 279 -32.17 31.72 -12.67
N VAL A 280 -31.77 31.90 -13.92
CA VAL A 280 -30.89 32.99 -14.35
C VAL A 280 -31.53 33.74 -15.52
N GLU A 281 -31.44 35.07 -15.47
CA GLU A 281 -31.73 35.95 -16.60
C GLU A 281 -30.41 36.58 -17.06
N GLU A 282 -30.01 36.31 -18.29
CA GLU A 282 -28.81 36.91 -18.90
C GLU A 282 -29.18 38.26 -19.54
N LYS A 283 -28.84 39.37 -18.87
CA LYS A 283 -28.92 40.73 -19.43
C LYS A 283 -27.50 41.28 -19.63
N SER A 284 -27.28 42.57 -19.46
CA SER A 284 -25.93 43.17 -19.36
C SER A 284 -25.17 42.72 -18.11
N THR A 285 -25.89 42.29 -17.08
CA THR A 285 -25.37 41.63 -15.87
C THR A 285 -26.07 40.28 -15.70
N ILE A 286 -25.44 39.35 -14.99
CA ILE A 286 -26.02 38.04 -14.74
C ILE A 286 -26.93 38.15 -13.52
N GLU A 287 -28.23 38.02 -13.71
CA GLU A 287 -29.22 38.09 -12.64
C GLU A 287 -29.63 36.66 -12.24
N ILE A 288 -29.33 36.27 -11.00
CA ILE A 288 -29.62 34.95 -10.46
C ILE A 288 -30.76 35.11 -9.45
N TYR A 289 -31.83 34.36 -9.59
CA TYR A 289 -33.00 34.45 -8.73
C TYR A 289 -33.13 33.18 -7.89
N TYR A 290 -33.38 33.34 -6.59
CA TYR A 290 -33.69 32.28 -5.63
C TYR A 290 -35.07 32.53 -5.01
N THR A 291 -35.89 31.49 -4.91
CA THR A 291 -37.13 31.55 -4.12
C THR A 291 -36.84 31.40 -2.62
N LEU A 292 -37.51 32.23 -1.82
CA LEU A 292 -37.58 32.14 -0.36
C LEU A 292 -38.83 31.38 0.13
N GLY A 293 -39.60 30.78 -0.79
CA GLY A 293 -40.87 30.12 -0.50
C GLY A 293 -42.04 31.11 -0.43
N ASN A 294 -43.13 30.67 0.19
CA ASN A 294 -44.31 31.51 0.42
C ASN A 294 -44.03 32.55 1.51
N PHE A 295 -44.50 33.78 1.29
CA PHE A 295 -44.34 34.85 2.27
C PHE A 295 -45.18 34.57 3.52
N GLU A 296 -44.50 34.55 4.66
CA GLU A 296 -45.09 34.64 5.99
C GLU A 296 -44.56 35.89 6.70
N LYS A 297 -45.43 36.62 7.41
CA LYS A 297 -45.03 37.81 8.17
C LYS A 297 -44.30 37.39 9.46
N LYS A 298 -43.01 37.09 9.34
CA LYS A 298 -42.11 36.63 10.42
C LYS A 298 -40.69 37.12 10.20
N GLU A 299 -39.84 36.86 11.19
CA GLU A 299 -38.39 37.05 11.06
C GLU A 299 -37.76 35.86 10.32
N TYR A 300 -36.96 36.17 9.31
CA TYR A 300 -36.19 35.22 8.53
C TYR A 300 -34.72 35.30 8.93
N TYR A 301 -34.17 34.18 9.39
CA TYR A 301 -32.73 34.05 9.55
C TYR A 301 -32.12 33.63 8.21
N ILE A 302 -31.41 34.55 7.58
CA ILE A 302 -30.75 34.33 6.29
C ILE A 302 -29.35 33.78 6.54
N LEU A 303 -29.00 32.66 5.89
CA LEU A 303 -27.69 32.05 5.91
C LEU A 303 -27.32 31.58 4.50
N ARG A 304 -26.51 32.36 3.77
CA ARG A 304 -26.19 32.08 2.36
C ARG A 304 -24.70 32.04 2.12
N ASP A 305 -24.25 31.00 1.41
CA ASP A 305 -22.92 30.96 0.80
C ASP A 305 -23.03 31.49 -0.64
N ILE A 306 -22.58 32.73 -0.83
CA ILE A 306 -22.73 33.44 -2.09
C ILE A 306 -21.84 32.84 -3.18
N LEU A 307 -20.73 32.20 -2.80
CA LEU A 307 -19.90 31.47 -3.75
C LEU A 307 -20.66 30.28 -4.32
N VAL A 308 -21.38 29.53 -3.48
CA VAL A 308 -22.23 28.40 -3.90
C VAL A 308 -23.40 28.90 -4.73
N ASP A 309 -24.05 29.98 -4.34
CA ASP A 309 -25.23 30.48 -5.03
C ASP A 309 -24.91 31.03 -6.43
N VAL A 310 -23.78 31.75 -6.56
CA VAL A 310 -23.25 32.19 -7.85
C VAL A 310 -22.83 30.98 -8.70
N TYR A 311 -22.14 30.00 -8.11
CA TYR A 311 -21.75 28.78 -8.81
C TYR A 311 -22.96 28.03 -9.38
N LYS A 312 -24.04 27.88 -8.60
CA LYS A 312 -25.26 27.21 -9.03
C LYS A 312 -26.02 27.97 -10.09
N GLY A 313 -26.14 29.29 -9.96
CA GLY A 313 -26.74 30.12 -11.01
C GLY A 313 -25.97 29.99 -12.33
N LEU A 314 -24.64 30.15 -12.29
CA LEU A 314 -23.82 30.08 -13.51
C LEU A 314 -23.80 28.69 -14.17
N LEU A 315 -24.06 27.60 -13.44
CA LEU A 315 -24.26 26.28 -14.04
C LEU A 315 -25.53 26.18 -14.92
N LEU A 316 -26.47 27.11 -14.77
CA LEU A 316 -27.68 27.22 -15.60
C LEU A 316 -27.47 28.05 -16.87
N THR A 317 -26.31 28.71 -17.00
CA THR A 317 -25.94 29.52 -18.17
C THR A 317 -25.23 28.68 -19.24
N ASN A 318 -24.99 29.28 -20.39
CA ASN A 318 -24.15 28.70 -21.45
C ASN A 318 -22.69 28.42 -21.00
N LYS A 319 -22.27 28.93 -19.82
CA LYS A 319 -20.93 28.73 -19.25
C LYS A 319 -20.77 27.43 -18.45
N LYS A 320 -21.80 26.59 -18.38
CA LYS A 320 -21.79 25.31 -17.66
C LYS A 320 -20.53 24.48 -17.91
N ASN A 321 -20.15 24.30 -19.18
CA ASN A 321 -18.99 23.47 -19.56
C ASN A 321 -17.66 24.04 -19.01
N LEU A 322 -17.45 25.36 -19.11
CA LEU A 322 -16.27 26.05 -18.58
C LEU A 322 -16.17 25.89 -17.06
N ILE A 323 -17.29 26.02 -16.37
CA ILE A 323 -17.37 25.95 -14.90
C ILE A 323 -17.22 24.53 -14.38
N THR A 324 -17.75 23.54 -15.10
CA THR A 324 -17.56 22.13 -14.75
C THR A 324 -16.12 21.66 -14.90
N GLN A 325 -15.36 22.27 -15.82
CA GLN A 325 -13.92 21.98 -16.00
C GLN A 325 -13.07 22.64 -14.91
N ASN A 326 -13.40 23.87 -14.50
CA ASN A 326 -12.74 24.60 -13.42
C ASN A 326 -13.75 24.99 -12.32
N PRO A 327 -14.00 24.12 -11.34
CA PRO A 327 -14.90 24.40 -10.22
C PRO A 327 -14.44 25.60 -9.39
N PHE A 328 -15.40 26.35 -8.83
CA PHE A 328 -15.11 27.52 -8.00
C PHE A 328 -14.33 27.14 -6.74
N LYS A 329 -13.37 27.99 -6.36
CA LYS A 329 -12.56 27.94 -5.14
C LYS A 329 -12.82 29.20 -4.30
N ILE A 330 -12.53 29.12 -3.00
CA ILE A 330 -12.56 30.29 -2.11
C ILE A 330 -11.67 31.38 -2.73
N GLY A 331 -12.16 32.62 -2.81
CA GLY A 331 -11.49 33.72 -3.51
C GLY A 331 -12.01 34.01 -4.92
N ASP A 332 -12.81 33.13 -5.52
CA ASP A 332 -13.32 33.35 -6.89
C ASP A 332 -14.49 34.34 -6.95
N VAL A 333 -15.17 34.60 -5.82
CA VAL A 333 -16.32 35.49 -5.73
C VAL A 333 -16.11 36.52 -4.63
N THR A 334 -16.25 37.80 -4.95
CA THR A 334 -16.19 38.92 -3.99
C THR A 334 -17.60 39.46 -3.75
N VAL A 335 -18.08 39.42 -2.51
CA VAL A 335 -19.36 40.06 -2.14
C VAL A 335 -19.16 41.57 -2.02
N LEU A 336 -19.96 42.36 -2.74
CA LEU A 336 -19.81 43.81 -2.84
C LEU A 336 -20.79 44.56 -1.94
N SER A 337 -22.08 44.26 -2.04
CA SER A 337 -23.13 44.95 -1.28
C SER A 337 -24.36 44.08 -1.10
N LEU A 338 -25.13 44.38 -0.05
CA LEU A 338 -26.49 43.88 0.19
C LEU A 338 -27.47 45.02 -0.04
N THR A 339 -28.56 44.77 -0.76
CA THR A 339 -29.59 45.76 -1.05
C THR A 339 -30.96 45.23 -0.65
N LEU A 340 -31.69 45.96 0.17
CA LEU A 340 -33.10 45.70 0.45
C LEU A 340 -33.96 46.50 -0.52
N HIS A 341 -34.94 45.86 -1.17
CA HIS A 341 -35.77 46.47 -2.20
C HIS A 341 -37.20 46.69 -1.70
N PHE A 342 -37.74 47.88 -1.94
CA PHE A 342 -39.10 48.28 -1.62
C PHE A 342 -39.84 48.57 -2.93
N LYS A 343 -40.78 47.70 -3.32
CA LYS A 343 -41.65 47.96 -4.48
C LYS A 343 -42.79 48.93 -4.16
N GLU A 344 -43.15 49.05 -2.90
CA GLU A 344 -44.23 49.88 -2.39
C GLU A 344 -43.76 50.57 -1.09
N PRO A 345 -44.35 51.72 -0.73
CA PRO A 345 -44.08 52.39 0.54
C PRO A 345 -44.23 51.43 1.73
N GLY A 346 -43.20 51.30 2.55
CA GLY A 346 -43.24 50.37 3.67
C GLY A 346 -42.00 50.35 4.53
N PHE A 347 -42.03 49.46 5.53
CA PHE A 347 -40.92 49.21 6.44
C PHE A 347 -40.33 47.82 6.18
N GLN A 348 -39.03 47.69 6.38
CA GLN A 348 -38.32 46.41 6.49
C GLN A 348 -37.33 46.53 7.64
N SER A 349 -37.17 45.46 8.39
CA SER A 349 -36.20 45.43 9.49
C SER A 349 -35.06 44.44 9.18
N ILE A 350 -33.84 44.84 9.49
CA ILE A 350 -32.64 43.98 9.41
C ILE A 350 -31.86 44.10 10.72
N SER A 351 -31.21 43.03 11.17
CA SER A 351 -30.31 43.09 12.34
C SER A 351 -29.25 44.18 12.17
N ASN A 352 -28.89 44.88 13.26
CA ASN A 352 -27.81 45.89 13.26
C ASN A 352 -26.44 45.35 12.82
N THR A 353 -26.26 44.04 12.76
CA THR A 353 -25.07 43.38 12.25
C THR A 353 -25.44 42.46 11.09
N VAL A 354 -24.68 42.56 10.00
CA VAL A 354 -24.66 41.56 8.93
C VAL A 354 -23.33 40.83 9.04
N ASN A 355 -23.35 39.55 9.37
CA ASN A 355 -22.12 38.80 9.59
C ASN A 355 -21.52 38.35 8.26
N GLN A 356 -20.24 38.65 8.04
CA GLN A 356 -19.45 38.15 6.91
C GLN A 356 -18.42 37.14 7.42
N SER A 357 -18.49 35.92 6.91
CA SER A 357 -17.60 34.83 7.34
C SER A 357 -17.02 34.10 6.15
N SER A 358 -15.86 33.48 6.38
CA SER A 358 -15.27 32.57 5.41
C SER A 358 -16.05 31.26 5.29
N THR A 359 -16.67 30.83 6.38
CA THR A 359 -17.48 29.61 6.48
C THR A 359 -18.43 29.70 7.68
N ALA A 360 -19.56 28.99 7.60
CA ALA A 360 -20.53 28.84 8.67
C ALA A 360 -20.93 27.36 8.86
N GLU A 361 -19.94 26.46 8.88
CA GLU A 361 -20.17 25.00 8.89
C GLU A 361 -21.21 24.57 9.93
N MET A 362 -21.10 25.07 11.16
CA MET A 362 -21.96 24.60 12.24
C MET A 362 -23.39 25.11 12.13
N GLU A 363 -23.58 26.34 11.66
CA GLU A 363 -24.91 26.92 11.41
C GLU A 363 -25.61 26.13 10.27
N MET A 364 -24.87 25.76 9.22
CA MET A 364 -25.36 24.93 8.11
C MET A 364 -25.72 23.50 8.58
N PHE A 365 -24.89 22.89 9.45
CA PHE A 365 -25.19 21.59 10.05
C PHE A 365 -26.47 21.64 10.89
N MET A 366 -26.61 22.64 11.77
CA MET A 366 -27.78 22.76 12.64
C MET A 366 -29.06 23.01 11.85
N LYS A 367 -29.03 23.83 10.78
CA LYS A 367 -30.19 24.02 9.88
C LYS A 367 -30.64 22.71 9.23
N ALA A 368 -29.70 21.87 8.79
CA ALA A 368 -30.04 20.57 8.26
C ALA A 368 -30.58 19.61 9.33
N ALA A 369 -30.10 19.68 10.58
CA ALA A 369 -30.66 18.91 11.69
C ALA A 369 -32.08 19.37 12.05
N ASP A 370 -32.34 20.68 12.07
CA ASP A 370 -33.67 21.26 12.30
C ASP A 370 -34.66 20.87 11.19
N TRP A 371 -34.19 20.83 9.94
CA TRP A 371 -34.99 20.34 8.82
C TRP A 371 -35.44 18.89 9.03
N LEU A 372 -34.57 18.02 9.58
CA LEU A 372 -34.94 16.63 9.89
C LEU A 372 -36.03 16.55 10.95
N VAL A 373 -35.96 17.38 12.00
CA VAL A 373 -36.99 17.45 13.05
C VAL A 373 -38.31 17.96 12.47
N LYS A 374 -38.28 19.02 11.66
CA LYS A 374 -39.47 19.65 11.06
C LYS A 374 -40.17 18.75 10.04
N ASN A 375 -39.42 17.98 9.26
CA ASN A 375 -39.94 17.22 8.11
C ASN A 375 -40.02 15.70 8.36
N GLN A 376 -39.95 15.25 9.62
CA GLN A 376 -40.19 13.86 9.97
C GLN A 376 -41.69 13.57 9.98
N GLU A 377 -42.07 12.49 9.30
CA GLU A 377 -43.46 12.06 9.16
C GLU A 377 -43.93 11.28 10.39
N GLU A 378 -45.23 10.96 10.46
CA GLU A 378 -45.82 10.21 11.58
C GLU A 378 -45.23 8.82 11.79
N ASP A 379 -44.78 8.17 10.71
CA ASP A 379 -44.13 6.85 10.75
C ASP A 379 -42.67 6.90 11.25
N GLY A 380 -42.12 8.08 11.51
CA GLY A 380 -40.73 8.32 11.88
C GLY A 380 -39.78 8.46 10.69
N GLY A 381 -40.29 8.37 9.46
CA GLY A 381 -39.50 8.45 8.25
C GLY A 381 -39.39 9.84 7.64
N TRP A 382 -38.53 9.93 6.63
CA TRP A 382 -38.47 11.08 5.72
C TRP A 382 -38.82 10.60 4.32
N ASN A 383 -39.80 11.28 3.72
CA ASN A 383 -40.34 10.91 2.43
C ASN A 383 -39.41 11.23 1.27
N VAL A 384 -39.25 10.28 0.34
CA VAL A 384 -38.75 10.58 -1.00
C VAL A 384 -39.95 10.81 -1.93
N SER A 385 -40.20 12.07 -2.26
CA SER A 385 -41.38 12.54 -3.01
C SER A 385 -41.39 12.18 -4.49
N VAL A 386 -40.42 11.38 -4.96
CA VAL A 386 -40.28 10.99 -6.37
C VAL A 386 -40.26 9.48 -6.51
N PRO A 387 -40.82 8.92 -7.59
CA PRO A 387 -40.74 7.49 -7.84
C PRO A 387 -39.29 7.08 -8.14
N ARG A 388 -38.95 5.82 -7.87
CA ARG A 388 -37.64 5.25 -8.16
C ARG A 388 -37.75 3.92 -8.88
N SER A 389 -37.34 3.92 -10.14
CA SER A 389 -37.14 2.71 -10.93
C SER A 389 -35.77 2.07 -10.64
N ILE A 390 -35.76 0.74 -10.51
CA ILE A 390 -34.59 -0.10 -10.23
C ILE A 390 -34.61 -1.32 -11.16
N ALA A 391 -33.43 -1.78 -11.54
CA ALA A 391 -33.22 -2.95 -12.42
C ALA A 391 -33.99 -2.84 -13.76
N ASP A 392 -33.73 -1.77 -14.52
CA ASP A 392 -34.33 -1.53 -15.84
C ASP A 392 -35.87 -1.54 -15.82
N ASN A 393 -36.47 -0.81 -14.88
CA ASN A 393 -37.92 -0.72 -14.64
C ASN A 393 -38.61 -2.01 -14.16
N LYS A 394 -37.85 -3.05 -13.78
CA LYS A 394 -38.44 -4.27 -13.17
C LYS A 394 -39.00 -4.04 -11.78
N LEU A 395 -38.44 -3.09 -11.04
CA LEU A 395 -38.92 -2.70 -9.72
C LEU A 395 -39.18 -1.20 -9.70
N LEU A 396 -40.40 -0.81 -9.34
CA LEU A 396 -40.81 0.59 -9.20
C LEU A 396 -41.22 0.87 -7.77
N LEU A 397 -40.47 1.74 -7.10
CA LEU A 397 -40.90 2.35 -5.85
C LEU A 397 -41.74 3.58 -6.18
N GLN A 398 -42.99 3.58 -5.73
CA GLN A 398 -43.86 4.75 -5.82
C GLN A 398 -43.36 5.87 -4.90
N ALA A 399 -43.55 7.13 -5.31
CA ALA A 399 -43.27 8.30 -4.46
C ALA A 399 -43.91 8.11 -3.08
N GLY A 400 -43.18 8.39 -2.00
CA GLY A 400 -43.60 7.96 -0.65
C GLY A 400 -42.57 7.09 0.08
N TRP A 401 -41.67 6.45 -0.66
CA TRP A 401 -40.80 5.41 -0.12
C TRP A 401 -39.75 5.96 0.88
N ARG A 402 -39.27 5.07 1.76
CA ARG A 402 -38.26 5.36 2.81
C ARG A 402 -36.95 4.66 2.49
N SER A 403 -35.82 5.15 2.99
CA SER A 403 -34.51 4.52 2.75
C SER A 403 -33.80 4.23 4.06
N ALA A 404 -33.31 3.01 4.29
CA ALA A 404 -32.48 2.70 5.46
C ALA A 404 -31.20 3.52 5.51
N MET A 405 -30.61 3.87 4.36
CA MET A 405 -29.46 4.77 4.28
C MET A 405 -29.84 6.19 4.69
N GLY A 406 -31.03 6.65 4.32
CA GLY A 406 -31.59 7.92 4.76
C GLY A 406 -31.79 7.96 6.27
N GLN A 407 -32.40 6.91 6.82
CA GLN A 407 -32.60 6.77 8.27
C GLN A 407 -31.27 6.72 9.02
N GLY A 408 -30.31 5.92 8.53
CA GLY A 408 -28.97 5.81 9.11
C GLY A 408 -28.22 7.13 9.18
N HIS A 409 -28.14 7.86 8.06
CA HIS A 409 -27.50 9.17 8.08
C HIS A 409 -28.23 10.16 8.98
N ALA A 410 -29.56 10.14 9.02
CA ALA A 410 -30.32 11.01 9.90
C ALA A 410 -30.03 10.70 11.38
N LEU A 411 -29.94 9.42 11.77
CA LEU A 411 -29.50 9.02 13.11
C LEU A 411 -28.09 9.56 13.44
N SER A 412 -27.14 9.50 12.50
CA SER A 412 -25.80 10.08 12.67
C SER A 412 -25.82 11.61 12.83
N VAL A 413 -26.70 12.32 12.12
CA VAL A 413 -26.88 13.78 12.23
C VAL A 413 -27.53 14.13 13.56
N LEU A 414 -28.65 13.49 13.89
CA LEU A 414 -29.43 13.73 15.11
C LEU A 414 -28.61 13.42 16.36
N SER A 415 -27.79 12.37 16.35
CA SER A 415 -26.87 12.06 17.47
C SER A 415 -25.85 13.16 17.70
N ARG A 416 -25.27 13.69 16.61
CA ARG A 416 -24.30 14.79 16.67
C ARG A 416 -24.97 16.11 17.07
N ALA A 417 -26.18 16.38 16.59
CA ALA A 417 -26.96 17.56 16.96
C ALA A 417 -27.40 17.51 18.43
N TYR A 418 -27.84 16.35 18.93
CA TYR A 418 -28.15 16.12 20.34
C TYR A 418 -26.93 16.41 21.23
N ASN A 419 -25.77 15.84 20.90
CA ASN A 419 -24.54 16.05 21.66
C ASN A 419 -24.06 17.51 21.62
N PHE A 420 -24.17 18.18 20.46
CA PHE A 420 -23.75 19.58 20.34
C PHE A 420 -24.70 20.58 21.01
N SER A 421 -26.00 20.30 20.98
CA SER A 421 -27.04 21.17 21.58
C SER A 421 -27.21 20.97 23.09
N ASN A 422 -26.21 20.38 23.77
CA ASN A 422 -26.26 20.03 25.19
C ASN A 422 -27.51 19.23 25.56
N GLY A 423 -27.92 18.29 24.70
CA GLY A 423 -28.98 17.33 24.98
C GLY A 423 -30.40 17.80 24.66
N LYS A 424 -30.59 18.69 23.67
CA LYS A 424 -31.93 19.13 23.25
C LYS A 424 -32.79 17.92 22.84
N LYS A 425 -33.86 17.67 23.60
CA LYS A 425 -34.67 16.43 23.50
C LYS A 425 -35.31 16.23 22.13
N GLU A 426 -35.59 17.29 21.38
CA GLU A 426 -36.19 17.21 20.05
C GLU A 426 -35.39 16.32 19.07
N TYR A 427 -34.05 16.45 19.05
CA TYR A 427 -33.21 15.62 18.17
C TYR A 427 -33.22 14.15 18.60
N TYR A 428 -33.21 13.90 19.91
CA TYR A 428 -33.29 12.55 20.46
C TYR A 428 -34.64 11.90 20.16
N ASN A 429 -35.75 12.59 20.41
CA ASN A 429 -37.10 12.08 20.16
C ASN A 429 -37.33 11.79 18.67
N THR A 430 -36.83 12.67 17.79
CA THR A 430 -36.85 12.47 16.33
C THR A 430 -36.06 11.20 15.95
N GLY A 431 -34.87 11.01 16.53
CA GLY A 431 -34.06 9.82 16.32
C GLY A 431 -34.75 8.55 16.80
N LEU A 432 -35.33 8.57 17.99
CA LEU A 432 -36.07 7.44 18.58
C LEU A 432 -37.24 7.00 17.70
N LYS A 433 -38.03 7.96 17.19
CA LYS A 433 -39.16 7.69 16.29
C LYS A 433 -38.70 7.04 14.97
N SER A 434 -37.54 7.43 14.46
CA SER A 434 -36.99 6.90 13.19
C SER A 434 -36.61 5.41 13.27
N LEU A 435 -36.32 4.89 14.47
CA LEU A 435 -36.02 3.48 14.69
C LEU A 435 -37.22 2.56 14.35
N ASN A 436 -38.45 3.08 14.34
CA ASN A 436 -39.64 2.30 14.03
C ASN A 436 -39.62 1.72 12.61
N LEU A 437 -38.99 2.40 11.65
CA LEU A 437 -38.87 1.90 10.28
C LEU A 437 -37.95 0.69 10.18
N PHE A 438 -36.91 0.62 11.01
CA PHE A 438 -36.01 -0.54 11.13
C PHE A 438 -36.66 -1.76 11.78
N LYS A 439 -37.94 -1.65 12.19
CA LYS A 439 -38.76 -2.74 12.74
C LYS A 439 -39.90 -3.16 11.80
N LYS A 440 -40.07 -2.48 10.65
CA LYS A 440 -41.14 -2.75 9.67
C LYS A 440 -40.58 -3.34 8.38
N ASN A 441 -41.30 -4.29 7.79
CA ASN A 441 -40.93 -4.88 6.50
C ASN A 441 -41.14 -3.88 5.35
N ALA A 442 -40.33 -4.00 4.28
CA ALA A 442 -40.43 -3.18 3.08
C ALA A 442 -41.84 -3.24 2.44
N SER A 443 -42.47 -4.42 2.45
CA SER A 443 -43.86 -4.63 2.00
C SER A 443 -44.91 -3.86 2.82
N GLN A 444 -44.57 -3.45 4.04
CA GLN A 444 -45.43 -2.70 4.98
C GLN A 444 -44.91 -1.27 5.19
N LYS A 445 -44.34 -0.65 4.14
CA LYS A 445 -43.76 0.70 4.15
C LYS A 445 -42.60 0.87 5.15
N GLY A 446 -41.96 -0.22 5.56
CA GLY A 446 -40.73 -0.20 6.36
C GLY A 446 -39.46 -0.26 5.50
N VAL A 447 -38.34 -0.65 6.11
CA VAL A 447 -37.05 -0.77 5.43
C VAL A 447 -36.39 -2.15 5.59
N ILE A 448 -37.08 -3.15 6.14
CA ILE A 448 -36.52 -4.51 6.31
C ILE A 448 -36.91 -5.42 5.15
N ASN A 449 -35.95 -6.16 4.62
CA ASN A 449 -36.19 -7.42 3.93
C ASN A 449 -35.42 -8.55 4.61
N ASN A 450 -35.88 -9.80 4.44
CA ASN A 450 -35.18 -10.98 4.93
C ASN A 450 -34.52 -11.71 3.75
N PHE A 451 -33.27 -12.13 3.95
CA PHE A 451 -32.51 -12.88 2.96
C PHE A 451 -31.83 -14.07 3.63
N PHE A 452 -32.20 -15.29 3.22
CA PHE A 452 -31.75 -16.53 3.87
C PHE A 452 -31.91 -16.53 5.42
N GLY A 453 -32.98 -15.91 5.93
CA GLY A 453 -33.25 -15.77 7.36
C GLY A 453 -32.50 -14.63 8.06
N TYR A 454 -31.66 -13.88 7.35
CA TYR A 454 -30.95 -12.70 7.87
C TYR A 454 -31.71 -11.42 7.53
N LYS A 455 -31.94 -10.56 8.53
CA LYS A 455 -32.58 -9.25 8.34
C LYS A 455 -31.62 -8.29 7.64
N TRP A 456 -32.12 -7.56 6.64
CA TRP A 456 -31.36 -6.55 5.89
C TRP A 456 -32.10 -5.22 5.88
N TYR A 457 -31.36 -4.13 6.08
CA TYR A 457 -31.91 -2.77 6.02
C TYR A 457 -31.69 -2.18 4.62
N GLU A 458 -32.78 -1.99 3.90
CA GLU A 458 -32.78 -1.69 2.47
C GLU A 458 -32.55 -0.20 2.17
N GLU A 459 -31.54 0.10 1.35
CA GLU A 459 -31.40 1.43 0.75
C GLU A 459 -32.64 1.77 -0.09
N TYR A 460 -33.13 0.78 -0.84
CA TYR A 460 -34.34 0.85 -1.64
C TYR A 460 -35.28 -0.30 -1.21
N PRO A 461 -36.35 -0.03 -0.44
CA PRO A 461 -37.23 -1.04 0.17
C PRO A 461 -38.16 -1.67 -0.88
N THR A 462 -37.55 -2.39 -1.81
CA THR A 462 -38.18 -3.10 -2.90
C THR A 462 -38.69 -4.45 -2.44
N THR A 463 -39.69 -4.99 -3.14
CA THR A 463 -40.20 -6.35 -2.90
C THR A 463 -40.26 -7.07 -4.24
N PRO A 464 -39.43 -8.12 -4.49
CA PRO A 464 -38.37 -8.65 -3.62
C PRO A 464 -37.24 -7.65 -3.35
N GLY A 465 -36.47 -7.91 -2.30
CA GLY A 465 -35.37 -7.04 -1.87
C GLY A 465 -34.22 -6.95 -2.86
N THR A 466 -33.52 -5.82 -2.84
CA THR A 466 -32.34 -5.58 -3.70
C THR A 466 -31.04 -5.75 -2.94
N PHE A 467 -31.04 -5.55 -1.62
CA PHE A 467 -29.90 -5.78 -0.73
C PHE A 467 -28.68 -4.93 -1.13
N VAL A 468 -28.83 -3.61 -1.22
CA VAL A 468 -27.71 -2.70 -1.56
C VAL A 468 -26.70 -2.61 -0.40
N LEU A 469 -25.40 -2.84 -0.70
CA LEU A 469 -24.37 -2.97 0.34
C LEU A 469 -24.05 -1.64 1.04
N ASN A 470 -23.66 -0.60 0.30
CA ASN A 470 -23.25 0.67 0.91
C ASN A 470 -24.35 1.27 1.79
N GLY A 471 -25.61 1.24 1.35
CA GLY A 471 -26.72 1.81 2.09
C GLY A 471 -26.99 1.06 3.39
N PHE A 472 -26.84 -0.28 3.38
CA PHE A 472 -26.87 -1.09 4.58
C PHE A 472 -25.75 -0.72 5.55
N LEU A 473 -24.49 -0.64 5.08
CA LEU A 473 -23.35 -0.27 5.93
C LEU A 473 -23.53 1.11 6.57
N TYR A 474 -24.02 2.12 5.83
CA TYR A 474 -24.34 3.44 6.41
C TYR A 474 -25.47 3.37 7.44
N SER A 475 -26.47 2.52 7.23
CA SER A 475 -27.55 2.32 8.21
C SER A 475 -27.02 1.76 9.53
N LEU A 476 -26.08 0.81 9.49
CA LEU A 476 -25.43 0.25 10.68
C LEU A 476 -24.63 1.31 11.44
N ILE A 477 -23.89 2.16 10.73
CA ILE A 477 -23.11 3.24 11.37
C ILE A 477 -24.05 4.22 12.08
N GLY A 478 -25.18 4.58 11.46
CA GLY A 478 -26.21 5.42 12.08
C GLY A 478 -26.84 4.81 13.34
N LEU A 479 -27.19 3.53 13.28
CA LEU A 479 -27.68 2.78 14.44
C LEU A 479 -26.64 2.75 15.56
N TYR A 480 -25.36 2.54 15.23
CA TYR A 480 -24.28 2.57 16.22
C TYR A 480 -24.09 3.96 16.85
N ASP A 481 -24.10 5.03 16.05
CA ASP A 481 -24.00 6.40 16.55
C ASP A 481 -25.10 6.69 17.58
N PHE A 482 -26.35 6.36 17.24
CA PHE A 482 -27.50 6.60 18.10
C PHE A 482 -27.54 5.66 19.33
N SER A 483 -27.03 4.43 19.21
CA SER A 483 -26.93 3.48 20.33
C SER A 483 -26.07 3.99 21.50
N LYS A 484 -25.16 4.95 21.25
CA LYS A 484 -24.31 5.53 22.30
C LYS A 484 -25.03 6.53 23.20
N ILE A 485 -26.23 6.97 22.81
CA ILE A 485 -27.11 7.76 23.67
C ILE A 485 -27.90 6.77 24.54
N LYS A 486 -27.40 6.50 25.75
CA LYS A 486 -27.96 5.49 26.67
C LYS A 486 -29.34 5.90 27.15
N ASN A 487 -30.37 5.14 26.76
CA ASN A 487 -31.73 5.26 27.25
C ASN A 487 -32.44 3.88 27.10
N PRO A 488 -33.26 3.43 28.06
CA PRO A 488 -33.97 2.15 27.98
C PRO A 488 -34.85 1.96 26.74
N GLU A 489 -35.40 3.04 26.18
CA GLU A 489 -36.29 2.97 25.00
C GLU A 489 -35.50 2.83 23.68
N ASN A 490 -34.18 2.98 23.72
CA ASN A 490 -33.32 3.05 22.53
C ASN A 490 -32.90 1.65 22.05
N ASP A 491 -33.70 1.07 21.15
CA ASP A 491 -33.42 -0.24 20.53
C ASP A 491 -32.29 -0.24 19.47
N ALA A 492 -31.61 0.89 19.25
CA ALA A 492 -30.61 1.00 18.18
C ALA A 492 -29.42 0.03 18.35
N GLU A 493 -29.03 -0.30 19.58
CA GLU A 493 -27.97 -1.28 19.83
C GLU A 493 -28.37 -2.69 19.38
N SER A 494 -29.62 -3.08 19.66
CA SER A 494 -30.16 -4.38 19.22
C SER A 494 -30.23 -4.46 17.70
N LEU A 495 -30.71 -3.41 17.05
CA LEU A 495 -30.79 -3.32 15.58
C LEU A 495 -29.40 -3.33 14.93
N PHE A 496 -28.41 -2.66 15.53
CA PHE A 496 -27.03 -2.69 15.06
C PHE A 496 -26.45 -4.11 15.13
N ASN A 497 -26.63 -4.81 16.25
CA ASN A 497 -26.11 -6.17 16.46
C ASN A 497 -26.76 -7.19 15.49
N ASP A 498 -28.07 -7.11 15.29
CA ASP A 498 -28.79 -7.92 14.29
C ASP A 498 -28.21 -7.67 12.88
N GLY A 499 -27.95 -6.41 12.54
CA GLY A 499 -27.38 -6.04 11.26
C GLY A 499 -25.93 -6.49 11.06
N ILE A 500 -25.08 -6.45 12.09
CA ILE A 500 -23.71 -6.99 12.03
C ILE A 500 -23.71 -8.50 11.84
N LYS A 501 -24.64 -9.22 12.46
CA LYS A 501 -24.82 -10.67 12.24
C LYS A 501 -25.15 -10.95 10.77
N SER A 502 -26.10 -10.21 10.18
CA SER A 502 -26.43 -10.32 8.77
C SER A 502 -25.28 -9.95 7.85
N LEU A 503 -24.53 -8.88 8.18
CA LEU A 503 -23.35 -8.46 7.41
C LEU A 503 -22.32 -9.59 7.33
N LYS A 504 -21.92 -10.17 8.48
CA LYS A 504 -20.93 -11.25 8.50
C LYS A 504 -21.36 -12.45 7.65
N ALA A 505 -22.64 -12.81 7.68
CA ALA A 505 -23.16 -13.96 6.94
C ALA A 505 -23.26 -13.73 5.43
N LEU A 506 -23.68 -12.53 5.01
CA LEU A 506 -24.01 -12.25 3.61
C LEU A 506 -22.88 -11.54 2.84
N LEU A 507 -21.90 -10.94 3.53
CA LEU A 507 -20.79 -10.20 2.90
C LEU A 507 -20.04 -11.01 1.82
N PRO A 508 -19.77 -12.32 1.97
CA PRO A 508 -19.12 -13.11 0.92
C PRO A 508 -19.85 -13.10 -0.43
N LEU A 509 -21.18 -12.89 -0.44
CA LEU A 509 -21.97 -12.84 -1.69
C LEU A 509 -21.70 -11.58 -2.51
N TYR A 510 -21.07 -10.56 -1.93
CA TYR A 510 -20.70 -9.34 -2.64
C TYR A 510 -19.29 -9.40 -3.25
N ASP A 511 -18.43 -10.34 -2.84
CA ASP A 511 -17.05 -10.47 -3.34
C ASP A 511 -17.05 -11.27 -4.66
N THR A 512 -16.65 -10.64 -5.76
CA THR A 512 -16.55 -11.29 -7.09
C THR A 512 -15.18 -11.92 -7.36
N GLY A 513 -14.24 -11.80 -6.43
CA GLY A 513 -12.82 -12.16 -6.57
C GLY A 513 -11.98 -11.08 -7.28
N SER A 514 -12.60 -10.13 -7.99
CA SER A 514 -11.90 -9.02 -8.67
C SER A 514 -12.49 -7.63 -8.39
N GLY A 515 -13.50 -7.55 -7.52
CA GLY A 515 -14.18 -6.34 -7.09
C GLY A 515 -15.43 -6.73 -6.31
N SER A 516 -16.30 -5.76 -6.03
CA SER A 516 -17.52 -6.00 -5.25
C SER A 516 -18.79 -5.82 -6.10
N LEU A 517 -19.87 -6.50 -5.75
CA LEU A 517 -21.22 -6.21 -6.23
C LEU A 517 -21.82 -5.01 -5.50
N TYR A 518 -22.64 -4.22 -6.19
CA TYR A 518 -23.37 -3.09 -5.59
C TYR A 518 -24.54 -3.58 -4.75
N ASP A 519 -25.22 -4.61 -5.24
CA ASP A 519 -26.43 -5.18 -4.65
C ASP A 519 -26.57 -6.68 -5.03
N LEU A 520 -27.53 -7.37 -4.44
CA LEU A 520 -27.81 -8.79 -4.71
C LEU A 520 -29.02 -8.99 -5.63
N ARG A 521 -29.33 -8.04 -6.53
CA ARG A 521 -30.46 -8.16 -7.47
C ARG A 521 -30.37 -9.39 -8.37
N HIS A 522 -29.15 -9.88 -8.62
CA HIS A 522 -28.90 -11.07 -9.41
C HIS A 522 -29.34 -12.36 -8.72
N VAL A 523 -29.34 -12.37 -7.37
CA VAL A 523 -29.91 -13.46 -6.58
C VAL A 523 -31.40 -13.23 -6.35
N GLY A 524 -31.80 -11.99 -6.02
CA GLY A 524 -33.19 -11.67 -5.65
C GLY A 524 -34.18 -11.63 -6.82
N ILE A 525 -33.75 -11.22 -8.01
CA ILE A 525 -34.62 -10.96 -9.18
C ILE A 525 -34.17 -11.78 -10.41
N GLY A 526 -33.04 -12.49 -10.33
CA GLY A 526 -32.52 -13.27 -11.46
C GLY A 526 -32.02 -12.41 -12.63
N THR A 527 -31.50 -11.21 -12.38
CA THR A 527 -30.85 -10.38 -13.41
C THR A 527 -29.32 -10.59 -13.44
N ALA A 528 -28.62 -9.99 -14.39
CA ALA A 528 -27.15 -9.96 -14.33
C ALA A 528 -26.64 -9.29 -13.02
N PRO A 529 -25.49 -9.72 -12.47
CA PRO A 529 -24.85 -9.06 -11.34
C PRO A 529 -24.61 -7.58 -11.58
N ASN A 530 -25.10 -6.74 -10.67
CA ASN A 530 -24.84 -5.31 -10.72
C ASN A 530 -23.47 -5.02 -10.07
N LEU A 531 -22.42 -5.04 -10.88
CA LEU A 531 -21.05 -4.75 -10.43
C LEU A 531 -20.98 -3.35 -9.81
N ALA A 532 -20.38 -3.23 -8.62
CA ALA A 532 -20.11 -1.92 -8.05
C ALA A 532 -19.06 -1.22 -8.90
N ARG A 533 -19.41 -0.05 -9.44
CA ARG A 533 -18.43 0.85 -10.04
C ARG A 533 -17.29 1.12 -9.04
N TRP A 534 -16.09 1.40 -9.55
CA TRP A 534 -14.89 1.52 -8.71
C TRP A 534 -15.02 2.52 -7.55
N ASP A 535 -15.78 3.61 -7.72
CA ASP A 535 -16.09 4.56 -6.65
C ASP A 535 -16.92 3.94 -5.53
N TYR A 536 -17.93 3.13 -5.85
CA TYR A 536 -18.71 2.38 -4.85
C TYR A 536 -17.90 1.27 -4.20
N HIS A 537 -17.09 0.54 -4.97
CA HIS A 537 -16.18 -0.46 -4.42
C HIS A 537 -15.21 0.16 -3.40
N ALA A 538 -14.65 1.33 -3.71
CA ALA A 538 -13.80 2.06 -2.76
C ALA A 538 -14.57 2.49 -1.50
N VAL A 539 -15.85 2.86 -1.63
CA VAL A 539 -16.73 3.13 -0.48
C VAL A 539 -17.00 1.85 0.32
N HIS A 540 -17.25 0.70 -0.30
CA HIS A 540 -17.43 -0.57 0.41
C HIS A 540 -16.20 -0.90 1.25
N VAL A 541 -15.00 -0.86 0.66
CA VAL A 541 -13.75 -1.14 1.38
C VAL A 541 -13.55 -0.17 2.55
N TYR A 542 -13.80 1.13 2.34
CA TYR A 542 -13.71 2.12 3.42
C TYR A 542 -14.67 1.81 4.56
N LEU A 543 -15.95 1.57 4.26
CA LEU A 543 -16.99 1.34 5.27
C LEU A 543 -16.77 0.03 6.03
N LEU A 544 -16.36 -1.06 5.35
CA LEU A 544 -16.03 -2.32 6.00
C LEU A 544 -14.89 -2.14 7.01
N LYS A 545 -13.79 -1.48 6.60
CA LYS A 545 -12.68 -1.15 7.51
C LYS A 545 -13.09 -0.21 8.63
N TRP A 546 -14.02 0.71 8.37
CA TRP A 546 -14.48 1.66 9.38
C TRP A 546 -15.36 0.97 10.43
N ILE A 547 -16.18 -0.01 10.03
CA ILE A 547 -16.90 -0.90 10.94
C ILE A 547 -15.94 -1.77 11.76
N CYS A 548 -14.79 -2.19 11.21
CA CYS A 548 -13.75 -2.88 11.99
C CYS A 548 -13.19 -2.02 13.14
N ASN A 549 -13.26 -0.67 13.07
CA ASN A 549 -12.90 0.21 14.19
C ASN A 549 -13.99 0.31 15.27
N ILE A 550 -15.19 -0.23 15.00
CA ILE A 550 -16.35 -0.24 15.91
C ILE A 550 -16.43 -1.57 16.67
N ILE A 551 -16.33 -2.71 15.97
CA ILE A 551 -16.57 -4.05 16.53
C ILE A 551 -15.26 -4.72 16.98
N LYS A 552 -15.31 -5.53 18.04
CA LYS A 552 -14.12 -6.24 18.55
C LYS A 552 -13.68 -7.41 17.65
N ASP A 553 -14.63 -8.18 17.15
CA ASP A 553 -14.39 -9.34 16.29
C ASP A 553 -14.70 -8.99 14.83
N CYS A 554 -13.67 -8.55 14.11
CA CYS A 554 -13.77 -8.05 12.74
C CYS A 554 -12.97 -8.85 11.72
N ASN A 555 -12.38 -9.99 12.09
CA ASN A 555 -11.43 -10.72 11.24
C ASN A 555 -12.03 -11.13 9.89
N ASP A 556 -13.28 -11.58 9.86
CA ASP A 556 -13.96 -11.98 8.62
C ASP A 556 -14.16 -10.78 7.68
N ILE A 557 -14.64 -9.65 8.26
CA ILE A 557 -14.88 -8.40 7.54
C ILE A 557 -13.56 -7.80 7.05
N ASP A 558 -12.52 -7.76 7.88
CA ASP A 558 -11.21 -7.22 7.50
C ASP A 558 -10.54 -8.14 6.48
N THR A 559 -10.78 -9.45 6.50
CA THR A 559 -10.27 -10.37 5.48
C THR A 559 -10.90 -10.09 4.13
N VAL A 560 -12.22 -9.91 4.05
CA VAL A 560 -12.90 -9.52 2.81
C VAL A 560 -12.43 -8.13 2.38
N ALA A 561 -12.44 -7.12 3.26
CA ALA A 561 -11.97 -5.78 2.92
C ALA A 561 -10.50 -5.77 2.45
N ASN A 562 -9.64 -6.60 3.04
CA ASN A 562 -8.26 -6.77 2.61
C ASN A 562 -8.16 -7.54 1.29
N ARG A 563 -9.02 -8.52 1.01
CA ARG A 563 -9.10 -9.22 -0.29
C ARG A 563 -9.50 -8.27 -1.41
N GLU A 564 -10.54 -7.48 -1.16
CA GLU A 564 -10.99 -6.39 -2.02
C GLU A 564 -9.87 -5.34 -2.22
N MET A 565 -9.02 -5.11 -1.20
CA MET A 565 -7.78 -4.32 -1.34
C MET A 565 -6.61 -5.06 -2.02
N LYS A 566 -6.57 -6.40 -2.01
CA LYS A 566 -5.35 -7.21 -2.26
C LYS A 566 -4.95 -7.28 -3.72
N ASN A 567 -5.69 -6.68 -4.64
CA ASN A 567 -5.23 -6.44 -6.01
C ASN A 567 -4.18 -5.30 -6.10
N LEU A 568 -3.33 -5.12 -5.08
CA LEU A 568 -2.17 -4.22 -5.13
C LEU A 568 -1.01 -4.93 -5.85
N PRO A 569 -0.65 -4.51 -7.07
CA PRO A 569 0.45 -5.12 -7.80
C PRO A 569 1.78 -4.92 -7.07
N VAL A 570 2.57 -5.98 -6.98
CA VAL A 570 4.00 -5.86 -6.66
C VAL A 570 4.64 -5.07 -7.79
N SER A 571 5.49 -4.08 -7.47
CA SER A 571 6.20 -3.33 -8.51
C SER A 571 7.03 -4.28 -9.35
N SER A 572 6.82 -4.30 -10.67
CA SER A 572 7.70 -5.01 -11.60
C SER A 572 9.15 -4.55 -11.42
N HIS A 573 9.35 -3.27 -11.08
CA HIS A 573 10.65 -2.70 -10.74
C HIS A 573 11.24 -3.28 -9.46
N LEU A 574 10.41 -3.56 -8.44
CA LEU A 574 10.84 -4.21 -7.20
C LEU A 574 11.27 -5.65 -7.46
N ILE A 575 10.49 -6.42 -8.24
CA ILE A 575 10.82 -7.80 -8.61
C ILE A 575 12.13 -7.81 -9.40
N PHE A 576 12.24 -6.96 -10.42
CA PHE A 576 13.44 -6.85 -11.25
C PHE A 576 14.68 -6.49 -10.41
N ALA A 577 14.60 -5.45 -9.57
CA ALA A 577 15.70 -5.06 -8.69
C ALA A 577 16.11 -6.18 -7.72
N THR A 578 15.14 -6.93 -7.21
CA THR A 578 15.37 -8.08 -6.33
C THR A 578 16.13 -9.18 -7.04
N VAL A 579 15.67 -9.61 -8.22
CA VAL A 579 16.31 -10.68 -9.01
C VAL A 579 17.74 -10.29 -9.39
N VAL A 580 17.95 -9.04 -9.83
CA VAL A 580 19.27 -8.54 -10.23
C VAL A 580 20.25 -8.54 -9.05
N ALA A 581 19.81 -8.10 -7.87
CA ALA A 581 20.65 -8.10 -6.66
C ALA A 581 21.01 -9.52 -6.21
N LEU A 582 20.06 -10.47 -6.31
CA LEU A 582 20.25 -11.85 -5.90
C LEU A 582 21.13 -12.66 -6.86
N LEU A 583 20.96 -12.49 -8.18
CA LEU A 583 21.70 -13.24 -9.21
C LEU A 583 23.20 -12.90 -9.23
N GLY A 584 23.56 -11.62 -9.24
CA GLY A 584 24.98 -11.23 -9.21
C GLY A 584 25.57 -11.16 -7.79
N GLY A 585 24.74 -11.34 -6.77
CA GLY A 585 25.15 -11.32 -5.37
C GLY A 585 25.12 -12.71 -4.75
N SER A 586 24.01 -13.03 -4.09
CA SER A 586 23.83 -14.25 -3.30
C SER A 586 24.09 -15.55 -4.08
N PHE A 587 23.74 -15.60 -5.37
CA PHE A 587 24.03 -16.76 -6.20
C PHE A 587 25.53 -16.96 -6.44
N GLN A 588 26.30 -15.88 -6.67
CA GLN A 588 27.77 -15.96 -6.79
C GLN A 588 28.40 -16.48 -5.50
N PHE A 589 27.90 -16.02 -4.35
CA PHE A 589 28.36 -16.49 -3.06
C PHE A 589 28.15 -18.01 -2.92
N GLY A 590 26.94 -18.51 -3.22
CA GLY A 590 26.66 -19.94 -3.25
C GLY A 590 27.50 -20.72 -4.26
N TYR A 591 27.69 -20.17 -5.45
CA TYR A 591 28.50 -20.77 -6.51
C TYR A 591 29.93 -21.04 -6.03
N HIS A 592 30.57 -20.06 -5.39
CA HIS A 592 31.95 -20.19 -4.90
C HIS A 592 32.12 -21.00 -3.60
N ILE A 593 31.02 -21.29 -2.90
CA ILE A 593 30.98 -22.33 -1.85
C ILE A 593 31.04 -23.72 -2.49
N GLY A 594 30.22 -23.97 -3.53
CA GLY A 594 30.06 -25.32 -4.09
C GLY A 594 31.07 -25.71 -5.17
N CYS A 595 31.62 -24.75 -5.94
CA CYS A 595 32.36 -25.04 -7.18
C CYS A 595 33.68 -25.80 -6.99
N ILE A 596 34.26 -25.78 -5.78
CA ILE A 596 35.56 -26.40 -5.50
C ILE A 596 35.44 -27.86 -5.07
N ASN A 597 34.32 -28.24 -4.44
CA ASN A 597 34.19 -29.53 -3.77
C ASN A 597 34.18 -30.71 -4.77
N PRO A 598 33.29 -30.79 -5.77
CA PRO A 598 33.28 -31.92 -6.70
C PRO A 598 34.56 -32.07 -7.55
N SER A 599 35.24 -30.95 -7.86
CA SER A 599 36.45 -30.92 -8.69
C SER A 599 37.75 -30.93 -7.87
N ALA A 600 37.67 -31.18 -6.55
CA ALA A 600 38.79 -31.03 -5.64
C ALA A 600 40.02 -31.85 -6.05
N SER A 601 39.83 -33.13 -6.36
CA SER A 601 40.90 -34.06 -6.73
C SER A 601 41.65 -33.63 -8.00
N ILE A 602 40.93 -33.09 -8.98
CA ILE A 602 41.50 -32.62 -10.26
C ILE A 602 42.33 -31.35 -10.04
N ILE A 603 41.81 -30.40 -9.27
CA ILE A 603 42.50 -29.14 -8.99
C ILE A 603 43.72 -29.38 -8.09
N GLN A 604 43.62 -30.28 -7.10
CA GLN A 604 44.77 -30.68 -6.26
C GLN A 604 45.88 -31.34 -7.08
N LYS A 605 45.52 -32.21 -8.06
CA LYS A 605 46.50 -32.81 -8.97
C LYS A 605 47.24 -31.73 -9.77
N TRP A 606 46.50 -30.83 -10.41
CA TRP A 606 47.09 -29.69 -11.13
C TRP A 606 47.94 -28.80 -10.22
N PHE A 607 47.49 -28.56 -8.99
CA PHE A 607 48.25 -27.75 -8.02
C PHE A 607 49.62 -28.38 -7.74
N ASN A 608 49.68 -29.70 -7.53
CA ASN A 608 50.93 -30.40 -7.29
C ASN A 608 51.86 -30.37 -8.51
N GLU A 609 51.29 -30.47 -9.73
CA GLU A 609 52.03 -30.31 -10.99
C GLU A 609 52.57 -28.86 -11.14
N SER A 610 51.77 -27.84 -10.85
CA SER A 610 52.21 -26.44 -10.86
C SER A 610 53.31 -26.18 -9.83
N TYR A 611 53.20 -26.74 -8.63
CA TYR A 611 54.22 -26.65 -7.59
C TYR A 611 55.54 -27.30 -8.04
N HIS A 612 55.47 -28.49 -8.63
CA HIS A 612 56.64 -29.16 -9.20
C HIS A 612 57.32 -28.34 -10.30
N ASN A 613 56.54 -27.71 -11.18
CA ASN A 613 57.08 -26.84 -12.23
C ASN A 613 57.80 -25.60 -11.67
N LEU A 614 57.40 -25.10 -10.49
CA LEU A 614 57.98 -23.92 -9.86
C LEU A 614 59.18 -24.23 -8.96
N TYR A 615 59.15 -25.37 -8.24
CA TYR A 615 60.11 -25.68 -7.18
C TYR A 615 60.91 -26.97 -7.42
N GLY A 616 60.58 -27.76 -8.45
CA GLY A 616 61.30 -28.99 -8.80
C GLY A 616 60.95 -30.22 -7.96
N GLU A 617 60.03 -30.12 -7.00
CA GLU A 617 59.61 -31.24 -6.13
C GLU A 617 58.08 -31.38 -6.09
N TYR A 618 57.57 -32.58 -5.83
CA TYR A 618 56.14 -32.79 -5.56
C TYR A 618 55.87 -32.71 -4.07
N LEU A 619 54.73 -32.13 -3.70
CA LEU A 619 54.25 -32.10 -2.32
C LEU A 619 53.80 -33.49 -1.89
N ASP A 620 54.13 -33.85 -0.64
CA ASP A 620 53.51 -35.00 0.03
C ASP A 620 52.00 -34.74 0.27
N TYR A 621 51.25 -35.80 0.56
CA TYR A 621 49.80 -35.73 0.72
C TYR A 621 49.38 -34.77 1.85
N GLN A 622 50.12 -34.73 2.96
CA GLN A 622 49.80 -33.89 4.11
C GLN A 622 49.99 -32.41 3.79
N ARG A 623 51.09 -32.06 3.11
CA ARG A 623 51.36 -30.70 2.64
C ARG A 623 50.34 -30.28 1.60
N LEU A 624 50.02 -31.16 0.64
CA LEU A 624 49.02 -30.87 -0.38
C LEU A 624 47.65 -30.58 0.25
N ASP A 625 47.23 -31.34 1.26
CA ASP A 625 46.02 -31.10 2.03
C ASP A 625 46.05 -29.75 2.77
N ILE A 626 47.21 -29.35 3.33
CA ILE A 626 47.38 -28.04 3.97
C ILE A 626 47.24 -26.92 2.93
N TYR A 627 47.89 -27.01 1.77
CA TYR A 627 47.74 -26.03 0.70
C TYR A 627 46.30 -25.96 0.17
N TRP A 628 45.63 -27.12 0.06
CA TRP A 628 44.22 -27.17 -0.29
C TRP A 628 43.33 -26.49 0.76
N ALA A 629 43.56 -26.76 2.04
CA ALA A 629 42.86 -26.09 3.14
C ALA A 629 43.07 -24.56 3.08
N ILE A 630 44.27 -24.09 2.69
CA ILE A 630 44.54 -22.66 2.47
C ILE A 630 43.72 -22.12 1.29
N ILE A 631 43.67 -22.79 0.14
CA ILE A 631 42.88 -22.36 -1.05
C ILE A 631 41.39 -22.27 -0.73
N VAL A 632 40.88 -23.23 0.04
CA VAL A 632 39.48 -23.25 0.47
C VAL A 632 39.22 -22.13 1.48
N SER A 633 40.10 -21.95 2.46
CA SER A 633 39.88 -21.07 3.61
C SER A 633 40.21 -19.59 3.36
N ILE A 634 41.15 -19.28 2.47
CA ILE A 634 41.54 -17.89 2.13
C ILE A 634 40.35 -17.07 1.59
N PHE A 635 39.37 -17.75 0.97
CA PHE A 635 38.08 -17.18 0.59
C PHE A 635 37.35 -16.56 1.78
N SER A 636 37.42 -17.19 2.95
CA SER A 636 36.80 -16.67 4.17
C SER A 636 37.55 -15.45 4.72
N ILE A 637 38.87 -15.37 4.56
CA ILE A 637 39.64 -14.16 4.91
C ILE A 637 39.24 -12.99 4.01
N GLY A 638 39.11 -13.24 2.69
CA GLY A 638 38.54 -12.26 1.78
C GLY A 638 37.15 -11.82 2.26
N GLY A 639 36.28 -12.78 2.56
CA GLY A 639 34.92 -12.55 3.07
C GLY A 639 34.87 -11.71 4.33
N MET A 640 35.82 -11.93 5.25
CA MET A 640 35.98 -11.16 6.48
C MET A 640 36.26 -9.68 6.20
N ILE A 641 37.22 -9.38 5.32
CA ILE A 641 37.58 -8.01 4.94
C ILE A 641 36.43 -7.34 4.17
N GLY A 642 35.83 -8.06 3.22
CA GLY A 642 34.68 -7.58 2.46
C GLY A 642 33.47 -7.29 3.36
N GLY A 643 33.20 -8.18 4.32
CA GLY A 643 32.13 -8.03 5.30
C GLY A 643 32.28 -6.76 6.14
N LEU A 644 33.47 -6.50 6.68
CA LEU A 644 33.79 -5.27 7.43
C LEU A 644 33.67 -4.00 6.57
N ALA A 645 34.07 -4.08 5.31
CA ALA A 645 34.00 -2.96 4.38
C ALA A 645 32.55 -2.62 3.96
N THR A 646 31.57 -3.52 4.14
CA THR A 646 30.17 -3.34 3.71
C THR A 646 29.60 -1.99 4.12
N GLY A 647 29.69 -1.63 5.41
CA GLY A 647 29.11 -0.37 5.92
C GLY A 647 29.71 0.86 5.24
N VAL A 648 31.04 0.91 5.14
CA VAL A 648 31.80 2.02 4.54
C VAL A 648 31.48 2.16 3.05
N VAL A 649 31.49 1.03 2.33
CA VAL A 649 31.22 1.00 0.88
C VAL A 649 29.75 1.40 0.62
N ALA A 650 28.81 0.89 1.42
CA ALA A 650 27.37 1.19 1.30
C ALA A 650 27.03 2.65 1.63
N GLU A 651 27.72 3.27 2.59
CA GLU A 651 27.54 4.69 2.94
C GLU A 651 28.19 5.61 1.90
N LYS A 652 29.36 5.24 1.36
CA LYS A 652 30.09 6.08 0.38
C LYS A 652 29.46 6.03 -1.02
N PHE A 653 29.16 4.83 -1.52
CA PHE A 653 28.75 4.61 -2.90
C PHE A 653 27.25 4.36 -3.06
N GLY A 654 26.50 4.16 -1.97
CA GLY A 654 25.11 3.70 -2.02
C GLY A 654 25.02 2.20 -2.27
N ARG A 655 23.82 1.62 -2.26
CA ARG A 655 23.64 0.16 -2.32
C ARG A 655 23.82 -0.33 -3.76
N LYS A 656 23.18 0.32 -4.73
CA LYS A 656 23.37 0.07 -6.17
C LYS A 656 24.81 0.35 -6.60
N GLY A 657 25.39 1.46 -6.15
CA GLY A 657 26.79 1.80 -6.46
C GLY A 657 27.76 0.73 -5.93
N SER A 658 27.56 0.29 -4.69
CA SER A 658 28.37 -0.79 -4.09
C SER A 658 28.28 -2.11 -4.88
N LEU A 659 27.08 -2.49 -5.36
CA LEU A 659 26.93 -3.69 -6.19
C LEU A 659 27.68 -3.58 -7.53
N HIS A 660 27.76 -2.38 -8.13
CA HIS A 660 28.59 -2.17 -9.33
C HIS A 660 30.08 -2.40 -9.04
N TYR A 661 30.62 -1.76 -8.01
CA TYR A 661 32.03 -1.92 -7.63
C TYR A 661 32.36 -3.36 -7.22
N ASN A 662 31.41 -4.04 -6.58
CA ASN A 662 31.56 -5.45 -6.24
C ASN A 662 31.75 -6.34 -7.48
N ASN A 663 31.02 -6.09 -8.57
CA ASN A 663 31.22 -6.86 -9.81
C ASN A 663 32.61 -6.65 -10.42
N ILE A 664 33.22 -5.47 -10.25
CA ILE A 664 34.61 -5.24 -10.69
C ILE A 664 35.56 -6.17 -9.92
N ILE A 665 35.36 -6.30 -8.60
CA ILE A 665 36.14 -7.24 -7.77
C ILE A 665 35.96 -8.68 -8.25
N ILE A 666 34.71 -9.09 -8.55
CA ILE A 666 34.41 -10.43 -9.07
C ILE A 666 35.11 -10.69 -10.41
N VAL A 667 35.08 -9.72 -11.33
CA VAL A 667 35.74 -9.84 -12.64
C VAL A 667 37.25 -10.01 -12.47
N ILE A 668 37.89 -9.16 -11.66
CA ILE A 668 39.32 -9.25 -11.38
C ILE A 668 39.64 -10.60 -10.74
N ALA A 669 38.89 -11.01 -9.72
CA ALA A 669 39.07 -12.30 -9.06
C ALA A 669 38.98 -13.48 -10.04
N THR A 670 38.01 -13.42 -10.96
CA THR A 670 37.82 -14.46 -11.99
C THR A 670 38.99 -14.52 -12.95
N ILE A 671 39.51 -13.37 -13.39
CA ILE A 671 40.70 -13.29 -14.24
C ILE A 671 41.89 -13.98 -13.55
N PHE A 672 42.13 -13.70 -12.26
CA PHE A 672 43.19 -14.37 -11.50
C PHE A 672 42.99 -15.89 -11.44
N MET A 673 41.78 -16.37 -11.12
CA MET A 673 41.51 -17.81 -11.02
C MET A 673 41.68 -18.54 -12.36
N VAL A 674 41.25 -17.92 -13.47
CA VAL A 674 41.39 -18.50 -14.82
C VAL A 674 42.85 -18.45 -15.28
N ALA A 675 43.54 -17.32 -15.05
CA ALA A 675 44.95 -17.16 -15.40
C ALA A 675 45.86 -18.15 -14.67
N ALA A 676 45.46 -18.65 -13.49
CA ALA A 676 46.24 -19.63 -12.73
C ALA A 676 46.62 -20.86 -13.56
N LYS A 677 45.68 -21.43 -14.30
CA LYS A 677 45.95 -22.59 -15.17
C LYS A 677 46.80 -22.21 -16.38
N TYR A 678 46.45 -21.14 -17.08
CA TYR A 678 47.15 -20.71 -18.31
C TYR A 678 48.60 -20.27 -18.06
N LEU A 679 48.88 -19.63 -16.93
CA LEU A 679 50.23 -19.25 -16.51
C LEU A 679 50.95 -20.38 -15.78
N ASN A 680 50.23 -21.45 -15.42
CA ASN A 680 50.72 -22.57 -14.61
C ASN A 680 51.33 -22.13 -13.26
N VAL A 681 50.75 -21.12 -12.63
CA VAL A 681 51.20 -20.58 -11.33
C VAL A 681 50.06 -20.63 -10.31
N PHE A 682 50.16 -21.56 -9.36
CA PHE A 682 49.14 -21.77 -8.34
C PHE A 682 48.84 -20.55 -7.46
N TYR A 683 49.78 -19.62 -7.28
CA TYR A 683 49.57 -18.39 -6.50
C TYR A 683 48.40 -17.55 -7.03
N PHE A 684 48.16 -17.54 -8.34
CA PHE A 684 47.04 -16.81 -8.94
C PHE A 684 45.69 -17.36 -8.48
N LEU A 685 45.57 -18.67 -8.24
CA LEU A 685 44.36 -19.28 -7.71
C LEU A 685 44.11 -18.82 -6.26
N ILE A 686 45.16 -18.75 -5.42
CA ILE A 686 45.06 -18.27 -4.04
C ILE A 686 44.62 -16.80 -4.01
N ILE A 687 45.24 -15.94 -4.84
CA ILE A 687 44.88 -14.52 -4.95
C ILE A 687 43.46 -14.36 -5.46
N GLY A 688 43.08 -15.11 -6.49
CA GLY A 688 41.72 -15.10 -7.03
C GLY A 688 40.67 -15.53 -6.00
N ARG A 689 40.98 -16.55 -5.19
CA ARG A 689 40.13 -17.02 -4.09
C ARG A 689 39.99 -15.99 -2.96
N PHE A 690 41.06 -15.27 -2.64
CA PHE A 690 41.00 -14.14 -1.70
C PHE A 690 40.09 -13.02 -2.23
N LEU A 691 40.28 -12.60 -3.48
CA LEU A 691 39.51 -11.49 -4.08
C LEU A 691 38.03 -11.83 -4.26
N ILE A 692 37.71 -13.06 -4.68
CA ILE A 692 36.30 -13.48 -4.79
C ILE A 692 35.65 -13.60 -3.40
N GLY A 693 36.43 -13.98 -2.39
CA GLY A 693 36.05 -13.89 -0.99
C GLY A 693 35.67 -12.47 -0.60
N LEU A 694 36.51 -11.48 -0.93
CA LEU A 694 36.25 -10.06 -0.67
C LEU A 694 34.93 -9.61 -1.30
N GLY A 695 34.66 -10.01 -2.55
CA GLY A 695 33.37 -9.75 -3.19
C GLY A 695 32.18 -10.42 -2.49
N CYS A 696 32.29 -11.69 -2.12
CA CYS A 696 31.22 -12.42 -1.43
C CYS A 696 30.97 -11.86 -0.01
N GLY A 697 32.01 -11.39 0.67
CA GLY A 697 31.91 -10.70 1.96
C GLY A 697 31.09 -9.41 1.86
N LEU A 698 31.37 -8.58 0.86
CA LEU A 698 30.59 -7.36 0.57
C LEU A 698 29.14 -7.71 0.27
N ILE A 699 28.89 -8.69 -0.62
CA ILE A 699 27.55 -9.15 -1.00
C ILE A 699 26.73 -9.59 0.23
N SER A 700 27.36 -10.29 1.17
CA SER A 700 26.71 -10.85 2.36
C SER A 700 26.03 -9.78 3.21
N GLY A 701 26.59 -8.56 3.22
CA GLY A 701 25.94 -7.41 3.86
C GLY A 701 25.12 -6.54 2.91
N LEU A 702 25.60 -6.31 1.68
CA LEU A 702 25.00 -5.38 0.72
C LEU A 702 23.63 -5.86 0.20
N VAL A 703 23.47 -7.14 -0.13
CA VAL A 703 22.24 -7.67 -0.71
C VAL A 703 21.08 -7.63 0.31
N PRO A 704 21.22 -8.18 1.53
CA PRO A 704 20.17 -8.07 2.54
C PRO A 704 19.83 -6.61 2.88
N LEU A 705 20.84 -5.74 2.95
CA LEU A 705 20.63 -4.31 3.19
C LEU A 705 19.80 -3.67 2.06
N TYR A 706 20.16 -3.91 0.81
CA TYR A 706 19.44 -3.38 -0.34
C TYR A 706 18.00 -3.87 -0.37
N LEU A 707 17.78 -5.19 -0.25
CA LEU A 707 16.44 -5.77 -0.29
C LEU A 707 15.57 -5.24 0.84
N THR A 708 16.08 -5.14 2.07
CA THR A 708 15.29 -4.64 3.20
C THR A 708 14.95 -3.15 3.08
N GLU A 709 15.76 -2.35 2.40
CA GLU A 709 15.50 -0.92 2.20
C GLU A 709 14.53 -0.62 1.05
N ILE A 710 14.49 -1.47 0.00
CA ILE A 710 13.54 -1.30 -1.11
C ILE A 710 12.20 -2.00 -0.87
N SER A 711 12.15 -2.99 0.03
CA SER A 711 10.95 -3.81 0.29
C SER A 711 9.84 -3.02 1.01
N PRO A 712 8.56 -3.19 0.63
CA PRO A 712 7.44 -2.81 1.47
C PRO A 712 7.44 -3.66 2.75
N THR A 713 7.01 -3.09 3.88
CA THR A 713 6.97 -3.77 5.18
C THR A 713 6.30 -5.14 5.13
N LYS A 714 5.23 -5.28 4.33
CA LYS A 714 4.48 -6.53 4.13
C LYS A 714 5.31 -7.67 3.50
N TYR A 715 6.26 -7.36 2.61
CA TYR A 715 7.03 -8.35 1.86
C TYR A 715 8.46 -8.52 2.39
N ARG A 716 8.81 -7.82 3.49
CA ARG A 716 10.18 -7.77 4.01
C ARG A 716 10.69 -9.14 4.47
N GLY A 717 9.84 -9.98 5.06
CA GLY A 717 10.18 -11.35 5.47
C GLY A 717 10.56 -12.22 4.26
N ILE A 718 9.64 -12.35 3.31
CA ILE A 718 9.86 -13.09 2.05
C ILE A 718 11.11 -12.57 1.33
N LEU A 719 11.19 -11.27 1.02
CA LEU A 719 12.31 -10.70 0.27
C LEU A 719 13.64 -10.79 1.04
N GLY A 720 13.60 -10.75 2.38
CA GLY A 720 14.77 -10.93 3.23
C GLY A 720 15.30 -12.37 3.29
N SER A 721 14.46 -13.36 2.98
CA SER A 721 14.83 -14.79 2.95
C SER A 721 15.37 -15.27 1.59
N LEU A 722 15.07 -14.54 0.50
CA LEU A 722 15.53 -14.87 -0.85
C LEU A 722 17.07 -14.94 -1.04
N PRO A 723 17.91 -14.16 -0.32
CA PRO A 723 19.36 -14.33 -0.37
C PRO A 723 19.80 -15.77 -0.10
N GLN A 724 19.23 -16.41 0.92
CA GLN A 724 19.56 -17.80 1.24
C GLN A 724 19.14 -18.76 0.12
N LEU A 725 17.97 -18.52 -0.49
CA LEU A 725 17.51 -19.32 -1.63
C LEU A 725 18.52 -19.26 -2.79
N PHE A 726 18.98 -18.06 -3.14
CA PHE A 726 19.93 -17.89 -4.24
C PHE A 726 21.32 -18.45 -3.93
N ILE A 727 21.77 -18.42 -2.66
CA ILE A 727 22.98 -19.13 -2.23
C ILE A 727 22.83 -20.63 -2.53
N VAL A 728 21.72 -21.25 -2.14
CA VAL A 728 21.53 -22.70 -2.36
C VAL A 728 21.35 -23.04 -3.85
N ILE A 729 20.70 -22.18 -4.64
CA ILE A 729 20.68 -22.29 -6.11
C ILE A 729 22.10 -22.26 -6.68
N GLY A 730 22.96 -21.36 -6.17
CA GLY A 730 24.37 -21.29 -6.57
C GLY A 730 25.16 -22.55 -6.23
N ILE A 731 24.96 -23.12 -5.04
CA ILE A 731 25.59 -24.38 -4.62
C ILE A 731 25.15 -25.54 -5.51
N LEU A 732 23.86 -25.67 -5.79
CA LEU A 732 23.35 -26.72 -6.68
C LEU A 732 23.89 -26.56 -8.09
N PHE A 733 23.82 -25.34 -8.64
CA PHE A 733 24.25 -25.06 -10.00
C PHE A 733 25.76 -25.33 -10.19
N SER A 734 26.60 -24.91 -9.22
CA SER A 734 28.03 -25.24 -9.24
C SER A 734 28.27 -26.74 -9.15
N THR A 735 27.54 -27.47 -8.30
CA THR A 735 27.65 -28.94 -8.21
C THR A 735 27.34 -29.62 -9.55
N ILE A 736 26.33 -29.13 -10.29
CA ILE A 736 25.97 -29.63 -11.62
C ILE A 736 27.09 -29.35 -12.63
N ILE A 737 27.55 -28.10 -12.72
CA ILE A 737 28.60 -27.71 -13.69
C ILE A 737 29.93 -28.45 -13.45
N CYS A 738 30.27 -28.71 -12.18
CA CYS A 738 31.50 -29.40 -11.81
C CYS A 738 31.46 -30.92 -12.04
N TYR A 739 30.39 -31.47 -12.61
CA TYR A 739 30.39 -32.88 -12.98
C TYR A 739 31.49 -33.18 -14.00
N GLN A 740 32.13 -34.35 -13.88
CA GLN A 740 33.20 -34.77 -14.78
C GLN A 740 32.77 -34.91 -16.25
N LYS A 741 31.46 -34.98 -16.54
CA LYS A 741 30.95 -34.94 -17.93
C LYS A 741 30.70 -33.53 -18.48
N PHE A 742 30.87 -32.49 -17.65
CA PHE A 742 30.72 -31.08 -18.02
C PHE A 742 32.06 -30.35 -17.88
N LEU A 743 32.18 -29.38 -16.97
CA LEU A 743 33.42 -28.60 -16.79
C LEU A 743 34.37 -29.22 -15.76
N GLY A 744 33.96 -30.28 -15.05
CA GLY A 744 34.80 -30.98 -14.07
C GLY A 744 35.85 -31.92 -14.69
N THR A 745 36.37 -31.64 -15.87
CA THR A 745 37.45 -32.42 -16.51
C THR A 745 38.81 -31.76 -16.27
N SER A 746 39.89 -32.54 -16.42
CA SER A 746 41.27 -32.01 -16.35
C SER A 746 41.51 -30.85 -17.34
N ASP A 747 40.81 -30.86 -18.48
CA ASP A 747 40.98 -29.89 -19.55
C ASP A 747 40.10 -28.65 -19.40
N LEU A 748 39.02 -28.68 -18.62
CA LEU A 748 38.01 -27.61 -18.57
C LEU A 748 37.75 -27.00 -17.18
N TRP A 749 38.41 -27.48 -16.12
CA TRP A 749 38.12 -27.05 -14.74
C TRP A 749 38.28 -25.54 -14.49
N GLU A 750 39.14 -24.85 -15.23
CA GLU A 750 39.34 -23.40 -15.17
C GLU A 750 38.07 -22.63 -15.58
N HIS A 751 37.25 -23.21 -16.47
CA HIS A 751 36.01 -22.61 -16.94
C HIS A 751 34.90 -22.67 -15.89
N ILE A 752 35.04 -23.52 -14.86
CA ILE A 752 34.21 -23.45 -13.65
C ILE A 752 34.35 -22.06 -13.04
N PHE A 753 35.55 -21.48 -12.98
CA PHE A 753 35.74 -20.13 -12.46
C PHE A 753 35.28 -19.06 -13.46
N SER A 754 35.45 -19.29 -14.77
CA SER A 754 34.99 -18.36 -15.82
C SER A 754 33.49 -18.09 -15.78
N PHE A 755 32.67 -19.07 -15.35
CA PHE A 755 31.22 -18.90 -15.25
C PHE A 755 30.80 -17.68 -14.40
N SER A 756 31.59 -17.32 -13.40
CA SER A 756 31.37 -16.15 -12.51
C SER A 756 31.27 -14.84 -13.29
N LEU A 757 31.83 -14.74 -14.50
CA LEU A 757 31.68 -13.57 -15.37
C LEU A 757 30.25 -13.38 -15.86
N ILE A 758 29.50 -14.45 -16.11
CA ILE A 758 28.15 -14.39 -16.68
C ILE A 758 27.18 -13.64 -15.74
N PRO A 759 26.96 -14.07 -14.48
CA PRO A 759 26.10 -13.33 -13.56
C PRO A 759 26.65 -11.94 -13.22
N ALA A 760 27.98 -11.74 -13.23
CA ALA A 760 28.57 -10.42 -12.99
C ALA A 760 28.26 -9.43 -14.12
N ILE A 761 28.43 -9.83 -15.38
CA ILE A 761 28.11 -9.01 -16.56
C ILE A 761 26.61 -8.72 -16.62
N ILE A 762 25.76 -9.73 -16.41
CA ILE A 762 24.31 -9.55 -16.34
C ILE A 762 23.95 -8.54 -15.26
N GLN A 763 24.55 -8.65 -14.06
CA GLN A 763 24.27 -7.70 -12.98
C GLN A 763 24.74 -6.28 -13.34
N ILE A 764 25.94 -6.09 -13.91
CA ILE A 764 26.41 -4.77 -14.36
C ILE A 764 25.42 -4.15 -15.35
N LEU A 765 25.01 -4.89 -16.39
CA LEU A 765 24.09 -4.40 -17.41
C LEU A 765 22.71 -4.08 -16.84
N CYS A 766 22.18 -4.93 -15.97
CA CYS A 766 20.85 -4.74 -15.38
C CYS A 766 20.82 -3.63 -14.31
N LEU A 767 21.89 -3.43 -13.55
CA LEU A 767 21.94 -2.42 -12.48
C LEU A 767 21.76 -1.00 -13.02
N PHE A 768 22.07 -0.72 -14.30
CA PHE A 768 21.76 0.58 -14.93
C PHE A 768 20.26 0.92 -14.87
N PHE A 769 19.40 -0.09 -15.02
CA PHE A 769 17.94 0.05 -15.01
C PHE A 769 17.34 0.03 -13.60
N VAL A 770 18.09 -0.45 -12.60
CA VAL A 770 17.66 -0.51 -11.20
C VAL A 770 17.84 0.85 -10.51
N CYS A 771 16.96 1.18 -9.56
CA CYS A 771 17.08 2.39 -8.75
C CYS A 771 17.85 2.15 -7.45
N GLU A 772 18.55 3.19 -7.01
CA GLU A 772 19.21 3.19 -5.71
C GLU A 772 18.19 3.14 -4.55
N SER A 773 18.65 2.71 -3.38
CA SER A 773 17.84 2.65 -2.16
C SER A 773 17.18 4.00 -1.82
N PRO A 774 15.86 4.04 -1.58
CA PRO A 774 15.19 5.25 -1.14
C PRO A 774 15.74 5.77 0.20
N LYS A 775 16.03 4.85 1.14
CA LYS A 775 16.59 5.21 2.44
C LYS A 775 17.97 5.84 2.30
N TYR A 776 18.82 5.35 1.39
CA TYR A 776 20.11 5.99 1.12
C TYR A 776 19.96 7.44 0.64
N TYR A 777 19.02 7.73 -0.27
CA TYR A 777 18.78 9.09 -0.72
C TYR A 777 18.20 10.00 0.38
N LEU A 778 17.21 9.53 1.13
CA LEU A 778 16.53 10.31 2.17
C LEU A 778 17.42 10.56 3.38
N ILE A 779 18.10 9.52 3.88
CA ILE A 779 18.85 9.55 5.14
C ILE A 779 20.29 10.00 4.91
N THR A 780 21.00 9.34 3.99
CA THR A 780 22.45 9.55 3.82
C THR A 780 22.73 10.75 2.93
N LYS A 781 22.08 10.85 1.76
CA LYS A 781 22.28 11.98 0.84
C LYS A 781 21.42 13.20 1.15
N LYS A 782 20.44 13.08 2.06
CA LYS A 782 19.46 14.13 2.41
C LYS A 782 18.80 14.76 1.17
N ASN A 783 18.55 13.94 0.15
CA ASN A 783 17.93 14.37 -1.09
C ASN A 783 16.53 13.77 -1.17
N GLU A 784 15.56 14.56 -0.68
CA GLU A 784 14.14 14.17 -0.62
C GLU A 784 13.56 13.90 -2.01
N GLU A 785 13.94 14.67 -3.02
CA GLU A 785 13.43 14.51 -4.38
C GLU A 785 13.81 13.15 -4.98
N LEU A 786 15.10 12.79 -4.92
CA LEU A 786 15.58 11.50 -5.39
C LEU A 786 15.04 10.35 -4.54
N GLY A 787 14.95 10.53 -3.22
CA GLY A 787 14.39 9.55 -2.30
C GLY A 787 12.92 9.25 -2.59
N TYR A 788 12.11 10.30 -2.78
CA TYR A 788 10.72 10.20 -3.18
C TYR A 788 10.57 9.51 -4.55
N LYS A 789 11.39 9.89 -5.53
CA LYS A 789 11.38 9.29 -6.87
C LYS A 789 11.75 7.80 -6.84
N ALA A 790 12.74 7.43 -6.04
CA ALA A 790 13.15 6.03 -5.85
C ALA A 790 12.04 5.22 -5.14
N LEU A 791 11.50 5.73 -4.04
CA LEU A 791 10.43 5.06 -3.29
C LEU A 791 9.18 4.86 -4.15
N LYS A 792 8.80 5.87 -4.94
CA LYS A 792 7.64 5.80 -5.86
C LYS A 792 7.78 4.70 -6.92
N LYS A 793 9.00 4.33 -7.32
CA LYS A 793 9.23 3.21 -8.24
C LYS A 793 9.03 1.86 -7.57
N PHE A 794 9.37 1.72 -6.28
CA PHE A 794 9.17 0.49 -5.52
C PHE A 794 7.75 0.34 -4.94
N ARG A 795 7.03 1.45 -4.73
CA ARG A 795 5.66 1.50 -4.20
C ARG A 795 4.68 1.88 -5.30
N ILE A 796 4.05 0.91 -5.97
CA ILE A 796 3.00 1.25 -6.94
C ILE A 796 1.81 1.86 -6.17
N ASN A 797 1.44 3.10 -6.51
CA ASN A 797 0.17 3.74 -6.12
C ASN A 797 -0.08 3.94 -4.65
N ARG A 798 0.99 4.09 -3.88
CA ARG A 798 0.84 4.62 -2.53
C ARG A 798 1.10 6.10 -2.56
N ASP A 799 0.30 6.82 -1.79
CA ASP A 799 0.77 8.08 -1.26
C ASP A 799 1.94 7.75 -0.32
N ILE A 800 3.15 8.01 -0.81
CA ILE A 800 4.39 7.72 -0.10
C ILE A 800 4.84 8.91 0.74
N SER A 801 4.13 10.05 0.70
CA SER A 801 4.47 11.23 1.51
C SER A 801 4.61 10.86 2.98
N ASN A 802 3.61 10.20 3.55
CA ASN A 802 3.67 9.69 4.92
C ASN A 802 4.84 8.72 5.14
N GLU A 803 5.14 7.81 4.20
CA GLU A 803 6.26 6.86 4.34
C GLU A 803 7.62 7.58 4.26
N VAL A 804 7.74 8.61 3.41
CA VAL A 804 8.93 9.48 3.34
C VAL A 804 9.07 10.28 4.63
N ASP A 805 8.00 10.91 5.11
CA ASP A 805 7.98 11.67 6.35
C ASP A 805 8.28 10.78 7.55
N GLU A 806 7.76 9.55 7.60
CA GLU A 806 8.09 8.55 8.63
C GLU A 806 9.56 8.19 8.57
N ILE A 807 10.13 7.90 7.39
CA ILE A 807 11.56 7.58 7.23
C ILE A 807 12.43 8.77 7.67
N ILE A 808 12.04 10.00 7.32
CA ILE A 808 12.74 11.22 7.71
C ILE A 808 12.59 11.47 9.21
N LYS A 809 11.40 11.31 9.79
CA LYS A 809 11.10 11.47 11.23
C LYS A 809 11.81 10.44 12.09
N GLU A 810 11.82 9.17 11.68
CA GLU A 810 12.60 8.13 12.33
C GLU A 810 14.08 8.55 12.40
N ASN A 811 14.60 9.15 11.32
CA ASN A 811 15.99 9.59 11.27
C ASN A 811 16.25 10.93 11.99
N SER A 812 15.32 11.88 12.00
CA SER A 812 15.48 13.17 12.69
C SER A 812 15.28 13.04 14.20
N ASN A 813 14.41 12.15 14.66
CA ASN A 813 14.30 11.80 16.09
C ASN A 813 15.60 11.18 16.61
N HIS A 814 16.37 10.47 15.79
CA HIS A 814 17.70 9.97 16.17
C HIS A 814 18.82 11.03 16.04
N ASN A 815 18.76 11.95 15.07
CA ASN A 815 19.86 12.90 14.83
C ASN A 815 19.87 14.16 15.70
N ILE A 816 18.77 14.50 16.40
CA ILE A 816 18.72 15.75 17.17
C ILE A 816 19.44 15.63 18.53
N ASN A 817 19.70 14.42 19.06
CA ASN A 817 20.38 14.24 20.35
C ASN A 817 21.30 13.01 20.51
N GLU A 818 21.40 12.08 19.54
CA GLU A 818 22.22 10.86 19.71
C GLU A 818 23.50 10.88 18.85
N LYS A 819 24.66 10.65 19.49
CA LYS A 819 25.96 10.47 18.81
C LYS A 819 25.84 9.40 17.70
N LYS A 820 26.51 9.62 16.56
CA LYS A 820 26.72 8.55 15.57
C LYS A 820 27.35 7.35 16.29
N ILE A 821 26.64 6.24 16.32
CA ILE A 821 27.11 4.98 16.92
C ILE A 821 28.40 4.57 16.21
N THR A 822 29.45 4.40 16.99
CA THR A 822 30.74 3.89 16.57
C THR A 822 30.85 2.39 16.84
N TYR A 823 31.88 1.74 16.30
CA TYR A 823 32.19 0.34 16.66
C TYR A 823 32.42 0.16 18.17
N HIS A 824 32.92 1.18 18.86
CA HIS A 824 33.09 1.15 20.32
C HIS A 824 31.74 1.18 21.06
N ASP A 825 30.75 1.89 20.55
CA ASP A 825 29.43 1.97 21.20
C ASP A 825 28.69 0.62 21.15
N MET A 826 29.01 -0.24 20.18
CA MET A 826 28.43 -1.57 20.03
C MET A 826 28.77 -2.52 21.19
N ILE A 827 29.92 -2.34 21.84
CA ILE A 827 30.36 -3.16 22.97
C ILE A 827 29.87 -2.62 24.33
N LEU A 828 29.19 -1.47 24.34
CA LEU A 828 28.64 -0.85 25.54
C LEU A 828 27.12 -1.13 25.67
N PRO A 829 26.55 -1.16 26.88
CA PRO A 829 25.10 -1.19 27.07
C PRO A 829 24.43 0.07 26.46
N PRO A 830 23.23 -0.04 25.86
CA PRO A 830 22.36 -1.22 25.79
C PRO A 830 22.63 -2.16 24.60
N LEU A 831 23.61 -1.85 23.74
CA LEU A 831 23.86 -2.58 22.48
C LEU A 831 24.66 -3.88 22.67
N ARG A 832 25.43 -3.98 23.76
CA ARG A 832 26.29 -5.12 24.06
C ARG A 832 25.56 -6.46 24.07
N TRP A 833 24.42 -6.58 24.75
CA TRP A 833 23.71 -7.86 24.85
C TRP A 833 23.10 -8.30 23.50
N PRO A 834 22.36 -7.43 22.79
CA PRO A 834 21.96 -7.66 21.40
C PRO A 834 23.12 -8.11 20.49
N LEU A 835 24.30 -7.52 20.66
CA LEU A 835 25.48 -7.86 19.86
C LEU A 835 25.98 -9.25 20.18
N ILE A 836 26.08 -9.64 21.45
CA ILE A 836 26.49 -10.98 21.82
C ILE A 836 25.51 -12.02 21.27
N ILE A 837 24.20 -11.75 21.32
CA ILE A 837 23.19 -12.63 20.71
C ILE A 837 23.43 -12.79 19.20
N ALA A 838 23.62 -11.68 18.48
CA ALA A 838 23.89 -11.70 17.04
C ALA A 838 25.17 -12.50 16.70
N ILE A 839 26.25 -12.29 17.46
CA ILE A 839 27.51 -13.02 17.29
C ILE A 839 27.29 -14.52 17.55
N MET A 840 26.64 -14.87 18.66
CA MET A 840 26.39 -16.27 19.00
C MET A 840 25.53 -16.99 17.95
N MET A 841 24.58 -16.30 17.33
CA MET A 841 23.81 -16.87 16.21
C MET A 841 24.69 -17.15 14.99
N MET A 842 25.61 -16.25 14.64
CA MET A 842 26.55 -16.48 13.55
C MET A 842 27.51 -17.63 13.85
N LEU A 843 28.03 -17.70 15.08
CA LEU A 843 28.91 -18.77 15.53
C LEU A 843 28.19 -20.13 15.55
N SER A 844 26.92 -20.16 16.00
CA SER A 844 26.12 -21.39 16.03
C SER A 844 25.94 -22.00 14.64
N GLN A 845 25.82 -21.15 13.61
CA GLN A 845 25.70 -21.59 12.23
C GLN A 845 27.02 -22.18 11.73
N GLN A 846 28.14 -21.48 11.93
CA GLN A 846 29.42 -21.85 11.35
C GLN A 846 30.08 -23.04 12.07
N PHE A 847 30.05 -23.04 13.41
CA PHE A 847 30.55 -24.15 14.23
C PHE A 847 29.60 -25.35 14.32
N SER A 848 28.45 -25.31 13.63
CA SER A 848 27.60 -26.49 13.49
C SER A 848 28.26 -27.62 12.70
N GLY A 849 29.26 -27.30 11.86
CA GLY A 849 29.86 -28.23 10.91
C GLY A 849 29.27 -28.16 9.49
N ILE A 850 28.36 -27.23 9.21
CA ILE A 850 27.77 -27.10 7.87
C ILE A 850 28.80 -26.83 6.77
N ASN A 851 29.83 -26.03 7.04
CA ASN A 851 30.89 -25.77 6.07
C ASN A 851 31.66 -27.05 5.71
N VAL A 852 31.81 -27.98 6.66
CA VAL A 852 32.43 -29.27 6.40
C VAL A 852 31.58 -30.09 5.43
N ALA A 853 30.26 -30.14 5.65
CA ALA A 853 29.33 -30.81 4.74
C ALA A 853 29.32 -30.16 3.35
N MET A 854 29.48 -28.85 3.23
CA MET A 854 29.47 -28.14 1.95
C MET A 854 30.83 -28.18 1.22
N PHE A 855 31.95 -28.04 1.93
CA PHE A 855 33.30 -27.98 1.34
C PHE A 855 33.91 -29.36 1.08
N TYR A 856 33.58 -30.36 1.90
CA TYR A 856 34.29 -31.64 1.92
C TYR A 856 33.38 -32.87 1.80
N SER A 857 32.09 -32.73 1.50
CA SER A 857 31.16 -33.89 1.38
C SER A 857 31.67 -34.96 0.43
N THR A 858 32.12 -34.59 -0.77
CA THR A 858 32.65 -35.57 -1.74
C THR A 858 33.83 -36.32 -1.15
N LYS A 859 34.75 -35.61 -0.49
CA LYS A 859 35.91 -36.19 0.18
C LYS A 859 35.52 -37.07 1.38
N ILE A 860 34.50 -36.70 2.15
CA ILE A 860 33.99 -37.51 3.27
C ILE A 860 33.46 -38.85 2.75
N PHE A 861 32.69 -38.84 1.66
CA PHE A 861 32.17 -40.05 1.04
C PHE A 861 33.27 -40.91 0.39
N GLU A 862 34.25 -40.28 -0.27
CA GLU A 862 35.43 -40.98 -0.80
C GLU A 862 36.27 -41.61 0.32
N ASN A 863 36.51 -40.89 1.43
CA ASN A 863 37.21 -41.42 2.60
C ASN A 863 36.41 -42.54 3.30
N ALA A 864 35.09 -42.55 3.16
CA ALA A 864 34.24 -43.66 3.58
C ALA A 864 34.31 -44.88 2.61
N GLY A 865 35.17 -44.82 1.59
CA GLY A 865 35.40 -45.88 0.62
C GLY A 865 34.33 -45.98 -0.46
N MET A 866 33.56 -44.92 -0.71
CA MET A 866 32.64 -44.87 -1.85
C MET A 866 33.39 -44.49 -3.13
N GLU A 867 32.93 -45.04 -4.27
CA GLU A 867 33.42 -44.65 -5.59
C GLU A 867 33.13 -43.16 -5.86
N SER A 868 34.02 -42.48 -6.58
CA SER A 868 33.91 -41.04 -6.87
C SER A 868 32.58 -40.64 -7.53
N ASN A 869 32.00 -41.49 -8.39
CA ASN A 869 30.68 -41.23 -8.97
C ASN A 869 29.56 -41.25 -7.92
N THR A 870 29.57 -42.24 -7.01
CA THR A 870 28.60 -42.32 -5.91
C THR A 870 28.75 -41.16 -4.95
N SER A 871 29.99 -40.79 -4.61
CA SER A 871 30.30 -39.60 -3.80
C SER A 871 29.79 -38.31 -4.44
N TYR A 872 29.97 -38.15 -5.76
CA TYR A 872 29.43 -37.02 -6.52
C TYR A 872 27.91 -36.96 -6.46
N PHE A 873 27.21 -38.06 -6.76
CA PHE A 873 25.75 -38.09 -6.74
C PHE A 873 25.16 -37.90 -5.33
N ALA A 874 25.86 -38.35 -4.29
CA ALA A 874 25.51 -38.05 -2.90
C ALA A 874 25.63 -36.55 -2.60
N THR A 875 26.73 -35.91 -3.00
CA THR A 875 26.90 -34.45 -2.90
C THR A 875 25.83 -33.69 -3.68
N LEU A 876 25.47 -34.15 -4.89
CA LEU A 876 24.39 -33.56 -5.69
C LEU A 876 23.02 -33.69 -4.99
N ALA A 877 22.72 -34.86 -4.41
CA ALA A 877 21.49 -35.08 -3.66
C ALA A 877 21.38 -34.14 -2.45
N ILE A 878 22.48 -33.92 -1.72
CA ILE A 878 22.55 -32.95 -0.63
C ILE A 878 22.17 -31.54 -1.12
N SER A 879 22.73 -31.10 -2.26
CA SER A 879 22.43 -29.78 -2.84
C SER A 879 20.97 -29.63 -3.29
N ILE A 880 20.37 -30.67 -3.89
CA ILE A 880 18.96 -30.67 -4.30
C ILE A 880 18.05 -30.58 -3.07
N ILE A 881 18.30 -31.39 -2.05
CA ILE A 881 17.47 -31.41 -0.84
C ILE A 881 17.60 -30.09 -0.07
N ASN A 882 18.80 -29.52 -0.01
CA ASN A 882 19.00 -28.19 0.57
C ASN A 882 18.12 -27.14 -0.12
N LEU A 883 18.02 -27.17 -1.46
CA LEU A 883 17.17 -26.25 -2.22
C LEU A 883 15.69 -26.42 -1.86
N LEU A 884 15.19 -27.66 -1.91
CA LEU A 884 13.80 -27.97 -1.61
C LEU A 884 13.43 -27.55 -0.19
N MET A 885 14.28 -27.87 0.80
CA MET A 885 14.03 -27.50 2.18
C MET A 885 14.16 -26.00 2.45
N THR A 886 15.02 -25.30 1.71
CA THR A 886 15.09 -23.84 1.79
C THR A 886 13.80 -23.19 1.27
N ILE A 887 13.18 -23.71 0.21
CA ILE A 887 11.87 -23.25 -0.27
C ILE A 887 10.79 -23.45 0.81
N VAL A 888 10.78 -24.62 1.47
CA VAL A 888 9.88 -24.90 2.60
C VAL A 888 10.12 -23.93 3.76
N SER A 889 11.40 -23.66 4.07
CA SER A 889 11.82 -22.72 5.13
C SER A 889 11.28 -21.31 4.91
N ILE A 890 11.34 -20.79 3.67
CA ILE A 890 10.79 -19.46 3.32
C ILE A 890 9.30 -19.35 3.67
N TRP A 891 8.53 -20.41 3.43
CA TRP A 891 7.12 -20.46 3.80
C TRP A 891 6.92 -20.57 5.32
N LEU A 892 7.72 -21.42 5.99
CA LEU A 892 7.65 -21.63 7.44
C LEU A 892 8.01 -20.39 8.25
N VAL A 893 8.95 -19.57 7.79
CA VAL A 893 9.40 -18.35 8.50
C VAL A 893 8.23 -17.38 8.72
N ASP A 894 7.31 -17.24 7.76
CA ASP A 894 6.14 -16.36 7.90
C ASP A 894 4.86 -17.10 8.35
N HIS A 895 4.87 -18.43 8.42
CA HIS A 895 3.71 -19.22 8.85
C HIS A 895 3.31 -18.90 10.29
N PRO A 896 2.05 -18.52 10.61
CA PRO A 896 1.64 -17.93 11.89
C PRO A 896 2.06 -18.71 13.15
N LYS A 897 2.11 -20.05 13.09
CA LYS A 897 2.49 -20.90 14.24
C LYS A 897 3.99 -21.11 14.45
N CYS A 898 4.84 -20.77 13.47
CA CYS A 898 6.28 -21.03 13.51
C CYS A 898 7.03 -19.72 13.79
N GLY A 899 7.67 -19.61 14.95
CA GLY A 899 8.51 -18.47 15.33
C GLY A 899 9.96 -18.63 14.85
N ARG A 900 10.74 -17.54 14.81
CA ARG A 900 12.17 -17.58 14.42
C ARG A 900 12.98 -18.40 15.42
N ARG A 901 12.72 -18.20 16.72
CA ARG A 901 13.43 -18.92 17.78
C ARG A 901 13.14 -20.42 17.72
N ILE A 902 11.89 -20.79 17.49
CA ILE A 902 11.45 -22.19 17.40
C ILE A 902 12.14 -22.89 16.22
N LEU A 903 12.09 -22.29 15.03
CA LEU A 903 12.72 -22.86 13.83
C LEU A 903 14.24 -23.01 14.00
N HIS A 904 14.91 -22.02 14.60
CA HIS A 904 16.34 -22.11 14.88
C HIS A 904 16.68 -23.24 15.86
N LEU A 905 15.94 -23.36 16.97
CA LEU A 905 16.11 -24.44 17.95
C LEU A 905 15.83 -25.82 17.36
N THR A 906 14.74 -25.97 16.59
CA THR A 906 14.43 -27.24 15.92
C THR A 906 15.54 -27.65 14.97
N GLY A 907 16.08 -26.70 14.19
CA GLY A 907 17.20 -26.98 13.31
C GLY A 907 18.48 -27.35 14.04
N LEU A 908 18.91 -26.58 15.05
CA LEU A 908 20.11 -26.91 15.84
C LEU A 908 20.00 -28.28 16.54
N THR A 909 18.83 -28.57 17.13
CA THR A 909 18.58 -29.84 17.82
C THR A 909 18.62 -31.01 16.85
N GLY A 910 17.99 -30.88 15.68
CA GLY A 910 18.06 -31.90 14.65
C GLY A 910 19.48 -32.14 14.14
N MET A 911 20.25 -31.07 13.94
CA MET A 911 21.67 -31.14 13.57
C MET A 911 22.53 -31.84 14.62
N LEU A 912 22.24 -31.65 15.92
CA LEU A 912 22.96 -32.35 17.01
C LEU A 912 22.73 -33.86 16.95
N PHE A 913 21.48 -34.28 16.77
CA PHE A 913 21.18 -35.71 16.68
C PHE A 913 21.79 -36.32 15.42
N THR A 914 21.69 -35.64 14.28
CA THR A 914 22.26 -36.16 13.04
C THR A 914 23.78 -36.11 13.03
N SER A 915 24.45 -35.17 13.70
CA SER A 915 25.93 -35.17 13.81
C SER A 915 26.45 -36.37 14.59
N ILE A 916 25.71 -36.81 15.63
CA ILE A 916 26.02 -38.06 16.35
C ILE A 916 25.81 -39.27 15.43
N ILE A 917 24.74 -39.29 14.63
CA ILE A 917 24.49 -40.36 13.66
C ILE A 917 25.58 -40.38 12.56
N ILE A 918 26.11 -39.23 12.14
CA ILE A 918 27.24 -39.17 11.19
C ILE A 918 28.47 -39.86 11.79
N ILE A 919 28.81 -39.58 13.05
CA ILE A 919 29.93 -40.25 13.75
C ILE A 919 29.71 -41.77 13.75
N LEU A 920 28.53 -42.22 14.20
CA LEU A 920 28.20 -43.64 14.25
C LEU A 920 28.26 -44.29 12.86
N SER A 921 27.75 -43.61 11.83
CA SER A 921 27.77 -44.10 10.45
C SER A 921 29.20 -44.26 9.95
N LEU A 922 30.07 -43.27 10.18
CA LEU A 922 31.47 -43.30 9.77
C LEU A 922 32.31 -44.32 10.59
N LEU A 923 31.94 -44.59 11.84
CA LEU A 923 32.55 -45.69 12.61
C LEU A 923 32.11 -47.06 12.08
N ILE A 924 30.84 -47.23 11.69
CA ILE A 924 30.34 -48.46 11.08
C ILE A 924 31.03 -48.73 9.74
N VAL A 925 31.38 -47.69 8.97
CA VAL A 925 32.16 -47.83 7.72
C VAL A 925 33.54 -48.47 7.93
N GLN A 926 34.12 -48.34 9.13
CA GLN A 926 35.40 -48.98 9.47
C GLN A 926 35.27 -50.49 9.73
N SER A 927 34.04 -51.03 9.77
CA SER A 927 33.78 -52.47 9.87
C SER A 927 33.84 -53.14 8.49
N ASP A 928 34.14 -54.44 8.45
CA ASP A 928 34.17 -55.20 7.20
C ASP A 928 32.80 -55.74 6.77
N GLY A 929 32.69 -56.13 5.50
CA GLY A 929 31.52 -56.82 4.95
C GLY A 929 30.29 -55.94 4.74
N SER A 930 29.10 -56.50 5.02
CA SER A 930 27.81 -55.82 4.83
C SER A 930 27.65 -54.57 5.72
N SER A 931 28.26 -54.57 6.90
CA SER A 931 28.28 -53.42 7.81
C SER A 931 28.89 -52.17 7.15
N LYS A 932 29.94 -52.33 6.34
CA LYS A 932 30.55 -51.23 5.60
C LYS A 932 29.55 -50.51 4.70
N VAL A 933 28.78 -51.29 3.92
CA VAL A 933 27.78 -50.77 2.99
C VAL A 933 26.64 -50.06 3.73
N ILE A 934 26.20 -50.62 4.85
CA ILE A 934 25.20 -49.98 5.73
C ILE A 934 25.74 -48.64 6.27
N GLY A 935 26.98 -48.62 6.76
CA GLY A 935 27.64 -47.40 7.23
C GLY A 935 27.76 -46.34 6.13
N GLN A 936 28.09 -46.75 4.90
CA GLN A 936 28.19 -45.89 3.73
C GLN A 936 26.83 -45.21 3.44
N TYR A 937 25.76 -45.96 3.19
CA TYR A 937 24.45 -45.36 2.91
C TYR A 937 23.88 -44.58 4.10
N SER A 938 24.14 -45.03 5.34
CA SER A 938 23.78 -44.31 6.56
C SER A 938 24.50 -42.96 6.66
N SER A 939 25.76 -42.87 6.21
CA SER A 939 26.49 -41.59 6.17
C SER A 939 25.86 -40.59 5.20
N ILE A 940 25.38 -41.05 4.03
CA ILE A 940 24.65 -40.20 3.07
C ILE A 940 23.34 -39.71 3.71
N GLY A 941 22.54 -40.64 4.25
CA GLY A 941 21.25 -40.31 4.86
C GLY A 941 21.38 -39.34 6.04
N SER A 942 22.37 -39.55 6.90
CA SER A 942 22.61 -38.69 8.06
C SER A 942 23.10 -37.28 7.69
N ILE A 943 23.98 -37.15 6.69
CA ILE A 943 24.40 -35.83 6.16
C ILE A 943 23.23 -35.12 5.46
N VAL A 944 22.42 -35.85 4.70
CA VAL A 944 21.19 -35.30 4.10
C VAL A 944 20.24 -34.77 5.18
N CYS A 945 19.95 -35.57 6.22
CA CYS A 945 19.12 -35.13 7.35
C CYS A 945 19.73 -33.93 8.08
N PHE A 946 21.05 -33.91 8.27
CA PHE A 946 21.77 -32.77 8.85
C PHE A 946 21.55 -31.48 8.04
N VAL A 947 21.60 -31.56 6.71
CA VAL A 947 21.35 -30.41 5.81
C VAL A 947 19.87 -30.01 5.79
N ILE A 948 18.93 -30.94 5.91
CA ILE A 948 17.49 -30.65 6.07
C ILE A 948 17.27 -29.78 7.32
N PHE A 949 17.83 -30.19 8.47
CA PHE A 949 17.68 -29.44 9.72
C PHE A 949 18.38 -28.08 9.68
N PHE A 950 19.52 -27.98 8.99
CA PHE A 950 20.17 -26.70 8.72
C PHE A 950 19.27 -25.76 7.92
N ALA A 951 18.69 -26.22 6.81
CA ALA A 951 17.84 -25.42 5.94
C ALA A 951 16.55 -24.95 6.62
N LEU A 952 16.00 -25.73 7.55
CA LEU A 952 14.79 -25.40 8.32
C LEU A 952 14.96 -24.19 9.25
N GLY A 953 16.17 -23.90 9.72
CA GLY A 953 16.38 -22.81 10.69
C GLY A 953 17.76 -22.13 10.62
N PRO A 954 18.85 -22.78 11.07
CA PRO A 954 20.18 -22.19 11.13
C PRO A 954 20.70 -21.56 9.83
N GLY A 955 20.26 -22.04 8.67
CA GLY A 955 20.68 -21.49 7.38
C GLY A 955 20.08 -20.13 7.06
N SER A 956 18.78 -19.92 7.31
CA SER A 956 18.08 -18.70 6.90
C SER A 956 18.06 -17.63 8.00
N ILE A 957 17.98 -18.02 9.27
CA ILE A 957 17.62 -17.14 10.38
C ILE A 957 18.70 -16.14 10.80
N PRO A 958 19.97 -16.54 11.03
CA PRO A 958 20.99 -15.65 11.60
C PRO A 958 21.16 -14.32 10.86
N TRP A 959 21.19 -14.35 9.51
CA TRP A 959 21.45 -13.16 8.70
C TRP A 959 20.39 -12.07 8.83
N PHE A 960 19.10 -12.42 8.85
CA PHE A 960 18.04 -11.42 9.03
C PHE A 960 17.77 -11.13 10.50
N PHE A 961 18.06 -12.06 11.42
CA PHE A 961 17.87 -11.85 12.86
C PHE A 961 18.69 -10.66 13.38
N VAL A 962 19.92 -10.48 12.88
CA VAL A 962 20.74 -9.28 13.16
C VAL A 962 19.99 -7.99 12.78
N THR A 963 19.20 -8.00 11.71
CA THR A 963 18.45 -6.82 11.29
C THR A 963 17.18 -6.55 12.11
N GLU A 964 16.65 -7.57 12.81
CA GLU A 964 15.43 -7.49 13.61
C GLU A 964 15.67 -7.07 15.08
N ILE A 965 16.87 -7.30 15.64
CA ILE A 965 17.18 -6.87 17.02
C ILE A 965 17.69 -5.42 17.08
N PHE A 966 18.39 -4.95 16.03
CA PHE A 966 19.03 -3.63 16.04
C PHE A 966 18.19 -2.56 15.35
N ASP A 967 18.16 -1.38 15.96
CA ASP A 967 17.67 -0.14 15.35
C ASP A 967 18.45 0.23 14.09
N SER A 968 17.85 1.07 13.27
CA SER A 968 18.44 1.56 12.00
C SER A 968 19.83 2.17 12.17
N ASN A 969 20.12 2.85 13.30
CA ASN A 969 21.40 3.50 13.58
C ASN A 969 22.54 2.51 13.91
N ALA A 970 22.25 1.42 14.64
CA ALA A 970 23.21 0.40 15.05
C ALA A 970 23.35 -0.75 14.04
N ARG A 971 22.30 -1.00 13.24
CA ARG A 971 22.19 -2.19 12.36
C ARG A 971 23.37 -2.36 11.42
N ALA A 972 23.87 -1.27 10.83
CA ALA A 972 25.01 -1.36 9.90
C ALA A 972 26.28 -1.89 10.59
N HIS A 973 26.62 -1.33 11.75
CA HIS A 973 27.78 -1.78 12.55
C HIS A 973 27.58 -3.19 13.08
N ALA A 974 26.38 -3.52 13.59
CA ALA A 974 26.03 -4.86 14.05
C ALA A 974 26.22 -5.92 12.95
N SER A 975 25.71 -5.65 11.74
CA SER A 975 25.87 -6.53 10.59
C SER A 975 27.32 -6.70 10.19
N SER A 976 28.14 -5.64 10.21
CA SER A 976 29.58 -5.74 9.92
C SER A 976 30.30 -6.65 10.93
N ILE A 977 30.04 -6.49 12.23
CA ILE A 977 30.64 -7.33 13.28
C ILE A 977 30.15 -8.78 13.18
N ALA A 978 28.85 -8.98 12.97
CA ALA A 978 28.29 -10.31 12.79
C ALA A 978 28.88 -11.02 11.55
N CYS A 979 29.05 -10.28 10.45
CA CYS A 979 29.69 -10.77 9.23
C CYS A 979 31.17 -11.14 9.47
N LEU A 980 31.94 -10.28 10.15
CA LEU A 980 33.31 -10.58 10.59
C LEU A 980 33.37 -11.90 11.37
N CYS A 981 32.53 -12.05 12.39
CA CYS A 981 32.49 -13.26 13.22
C CYS A 981 32.10 -14.50 12.41
N ASN A 982 31.13 -14.37 11.50
CA ASN A 982 30.69 -15.45 10.62
C ASN A 982 31.83 -15.93 9.71
N TRP A 983 32.50 -15.01 9.01
CA TRP A 983 33.61 -15.34 8.11
C TRP A 983 34.85 -15.83 8.86
N LEU A 984 35.15 -15.29 10.04
CA LEU A 984 36.22 -15.77 10.89
C LEU A 984 35.96 -17.21 11.36
N ALA A 985 34.74 -17.51 11.82
CA ALA A 985 34.37 -18.87 12.19
C ALA A 985 34.42 -19.81 10.98
N SER A 986 33.98 -19.36 9.81
CA SER A 986 34.10 -20.11 8.55
C SER A 986 35.55 -20.41 8.19
N PHE A 987 36.46 -19.43 8.34
CA PHE A 987 37.90 -19.61 8.14
C PHE A 987 38.47 -20.65 9.09
N VAL A 988 38.16 -20.56 10.38
CA VAL A 988 38.63 -21.50 11.40
C VAL A 988 38.16 -22.92 11.08
N VAL A 989 36.88 -23.10 10.74
CA VAL A 989 36.33 -24.43 10.40
C VAL A 989 36.95 -24.98 9.11
N GLY A 990 37.08 -24.16 8.07
CA GLY A 990 37.70 -24.58 6.80
C GLY A 990 39.17 -24.99 6.95
N LEU A 991 39.94 -24.25 7.76
CA LEU A 991 41.36 -24.51 7.95
C LEU A 991 41.59 -25.70 8.89
N ALA A 992 40.83 -25.79 9.98
CA ALA A 992 41.06 -26.78 11.03
C ALA A 992 40.53 -28.18 10.68
N PHE A 993 39.49 -28.28 9.83
CA PHE A 993 38.80 -29.56 9.63
C PHE A 993 39.71 -30.67 9.07
N LEU A 994 40.43 -30.44 7.98
CA LEU A 994 41.27 -31.48 7.37
C LEU A 994 42.37 -31.98 8.33
N PRO A 995 43.17 -31.11 8.99
CA PRO A 995 44.12 -31.55 10.02
C PRO A 995 43.47 -32.31 11.18
N LEU A 996 42.30 -31.86 11.67
CA LEU A 996 41.57 -32.54 12.73
C LEU A 996 41.02 -33.89 12.27
N ASN A 997 40.52 -33.99 11.04
CA ASN A 997 40.02 -35.23 10.49
C ASN A 997 41.15 -36.25 10.26
N ASN A 998 42.33 -35.79 9.84
CA ASN A 998 43.49 -36.65 9.65
C ASN A 998 44.03 -37.22 10.98
N THR A 999 43.77 -36.56 12.11
CA THR A 999 44.22 -36.99 13.45
C THR A 999 43.15 -37.74 14.25
N LEU A 1000 41.90 -37.26 14.22
CA LEU A 1000 40.78 -37.79 15.01
C LEU A 1000 39.87 -38.74 14.20
N GLY A 1001 39.99 -38.76 12.88
CA GLY A 1001 39.09 -39.51 12.00
C GLY A 1001 37.61 -39.10 12.21
N PRO A 1002 36.68 -40.06 12.29
CA PRO A 1002 35.25 -39.81 12.52
C PRO A 1002 34.94 -38.98 13.78
N TYR A 1003 35.80 -39.05 14.81
CA TYR A 1003 35.61 -38.33 16.07
C TYR A 1003 35.76 -36.80 15.92
N SER A 1004 36.27 -36.30 14.79
CA SER A 1004 36.32 -34.88 14.48
C SER A 1004 34.93 -34.19 14.57
N PHE A 1005 33.84 -34.92 14.29
CA PHE A 1005 32.47 -34.41 14.39
C PHE A 1005 31.95 -34.23 15.84
N LEU A 1006 32.63 -34.79 16.85
CA LEU A 1006 32.27 -34.55 18.27
C LEU A 1006 32.48 -33.09 18.66
N ILE A 1007 33.46 -32.43 18.04
CA ILE A 1007 33.73 -31.00 18.24
C ILE A 1007 32.50 -30.19 17.82
N PHE A 1008 31.97 -30.45 16.63
CA PHE A 1008 30.76 -29.77 16.14
C PHE A 1008 29.52 -30.11 16.98
N SER A 1009 29.38 -31.36 17.42
CA SER A 1009 28.29 -31.77 18.32
C SER A 1009 28.32 -31.00 19.65
N THR A 1010 29.52 -30.74 20.19
CA THR A 1010 29.70 -29.94 21.40
C THR A 1010 29.28 -28.48 21.18
N PHE A 1011 29.70 -27.86 20.06
CA PHE A 1011 29.29 -26.50 19.72
C PHE A 1011 27.78 -26.39 19.45
N LEU A 1012 27.16 -27.41 18.84
CA LEU A 1012 25.72 -27.49 18.67
C LEU A 1012 24.99 -27.50 20.01
N LEU A 1013 25.44 -28.32 20.96
CA LEU A 1013 24.86 -28.36 22.32
C LEU A 1013 24.96 -26.99 23.02
N ILE A 1014 26.14 -26.36 22.98
CA ILE A 1014 26.35 -25.01 23.55
C ILE A 1014 25.40 -24.00 22.88
N SER A 1015 25.26 -24.07 21.56
CA SER A 1015 24.39 -23.18 20.79
C SER A 1015 22.91 -23.38 21.09
N ILE A 1016 22.46 -24.63 21.29
CA ILE A 1016 21.08 -24.95 21.70
C ILE A 1016 20.79 -24.36 23.08
N VAL A 1017 21.68 -24.58 24.05
CA VAL A 1017 21.52 -24.06 25.41
C VAL A 1017 21.48 -22.53 25.41
N PHE A 1018 22.38 -21.89 24.67
CA PHE A 1018 22.41 -20.43 24.53
C PHE A 1018 21.13 -19.89 23.88
N THR A 1019 20.71 -20.50 22.77
CA THR A 1019 19.50 -20.09 22.02
C THR A 1019 18.25 -20.26 22.86
N PHE A 1020 18.15 -21.38 23.59
CA PHE A 1020 17.03 -21.64 24.47
C PHE A 1020 16.97 -20.63 25.63
N LYS A 1021 18.12 -20.23 26.19
CA LYS A 1021 18.13 -19.35 27.36
C LYS A 1021 18.03 -17.85 27.04
N PHE A 1022 18.70 -17.38 25.99
CA PHE A 1022 18.96 -15.94 25.79
C PHE A 1022 18.35 -15.34 24.52
N VAL A 1023 18.03 -16.15 23.50
CA VAL A 1023 17.56 -15.61 22.22
C VAL A 1023 16.05 -15.32 22.29
N PRO A 1024 15.60 -14.07 22.07
CA PRO A 1024 14.18 -13.72 22.08
C PRO A 1024 13.47 -14.18 20.81
N GLU A 1025 12.13 -14.21 20.85
CA GLU A 1025 11.32 -14.35 19.65
C GLU A 1025 11.11 -12.98 19.02
N THR A 1026 11.48 -12.84 17.74
CA THR A 1026 11.40 -11.58 16.99
C THR A 1026 10.17 -11.49 16.09
N LYS A 1027 9.52 -12.63 15.82
CA LYS A 1027 8.36 -12.67 14.91
C LYS A 1027 7.23 -11.77 15.39
N GLY A 1028 6.83 -10.83 14.52
CA GLY A 1028 5.69 -9.96 14.78
C GLY A 1028 5.90 -9.00 15.95
N LYS A 1029 7.15 -8.87 16.43
CA LYS A 1029 7.55 -7.97 17.50
C LYS A 1029 8.23 -6.73 16.93
N THR A 1030 7.94 -5.59 17.52
CA THR A 1030 8.66 -4.34 17.25
C THR A 1030 10.03 -4.37 17.89
N ILE A 1031 10.98 -3.57 17.37
CA ILE A 1031 12.32 -3.46 17.97
C ILE A 1031 12.21 -2.96 19.41
N SER A 1032 11.25 -2.08 19.70
CA SER A 1032 10.97 -1.60 21.06
C SER A 1032 10.55 -2.73 22.02
N GLU A 1033 9.63 -3.62 21.61
CA GLU A 1033 9.25 -4.79 22.43
C GLU A 1033 10.43 -5.76 22.64
N ILE A 1034 11.28 -5.94 21.63
CA ILE A 1034 12.48 -6.80 21.74
C ILE A 1034 13.47 -6.18 22.73
N LYS A 1035 13.70 -4.87 22.66
CA LYS A 1035 14.54 -4.13 23.60
C LYS A 1035 14.02 -4.20 25.02
N GLU A 1036 12.72 -4.02 25.24
CA GLU A 1036 12.11 -4.12 26.57
C GLU A 1036 12.30 -5.52 27.18
N LYS A 1037 12.33 -6.57 26.34
CA LYS A 1037 12.62 -7.93 26.79
C LYS A 1037 14.11 -8.21 27.03
N LEU A 1038 15.00 -7.47 26.36
CA LEU A 1038 16.45 -7.62 26.48
C LEU A 1038 17.07 -6.72 27.55
N ALA A 1039 16.40 -5.62 27.89
CA ALA A 1039 16.65 -4.79 29.07
C ALA A 1039 16.25 -5.56 30.34
#